data_AF-A0AAD4Q100-F1
#
_entry.id   AF-A0AAD4Q100-F1
#
_cell.length_a   1.000
_cell.length_b   1.000
_cell.length_c   1.000
_cell.angle_alpha   90.00
_cell.angle_beta   90.00
_cell.angle_gamma   90.00
#
_symmetry.space_group_name_H-M   'P 1'
#
loop_
_entity.id
_entity.type
_entity.pdbx_description
1 polymer ?
#
loop_
_entity_poly.entity_id
_entity_poly.type
_entity_poly.pdbx_seq_one_letter_code
_entity_poly.pdbx_strand_id
1 'polypeptide(L)'
;MGSVELPYIRTNPKIIFFTDFDGTITLKDSNDYLTDNLGYGYDKRRQGNEDVLTGKATFRDAFRDMLDSVKPGFAECIQVLKENMKLDPYFTEFYNWAKENNVPIVVVSSGMVPIISGLFEVLLGHKPDPQHLSIVANDVESRDGKDINTPGGWQIKYHDDSHFGHDKSLAIKPYAALPAEKRPTLLYAGDGVSDLSAASETDLLFAKKGHDLVTYCERQGMPFTVFEDWSTILATTKDIYSGKVSAKKIRTGAQLSVLGFIVFLLVLFLDNQFRVLPNSIHGRLPTHHPGFVVTDVTITKCSSVNVFSSCTLDPSVWYRIDKDLYLGNTWASSAYVHFQRKKEEDLLETDKVVVDLRISRTNPGLSKDKKTSNEEWESRPGGIWLKRSAEPHVSDSKKTLTSLDVLFGIDAVDPRPQWEVKDLPILLDGMTESTEARITVRRGVPPTIKKPVPKINDNDRFKIMQAADLHLSTGTGVCRDPVPEERVPGEKCEADPRTLEFFEKLLDEEKPDLVVFSGDEVNGDTAKDAQSAVFKFVKPLVDRKIPYAAIFGNHDDEGDLNREQLMNLLEDLPYSLSSAGPEDVEGVGNYIVEVLGRSNTQHSALTLYLLDTHSYSPDERQFKGYNWLKPSQIRWFKSTAQSLKRQHDKYTHMHMNMAFIHIPLPEYRGEDRPWKGHWLEAPTAPAFNSGFMDALIEENVLFVSCGHDHVNDYCMLNRDSGDKPNLWMCYGGASGFGGYGGYDDYIRRMRFYEFDMGPGRIVTYKRLEYGDTESRLDEMMIVDAGQVRA
;
A
#
# COMPACT_ATOMS: atom_id res chain seq x y z
N MET A 1 49.35 -31.86 -32.08
CA MET A 1 47.98 -31.35 -31.81
C MET A 1 47.74 -30.23 -32.81
N GLY A 2 46.87 -30.47 -33.80
CA GLY A 2 46.58 -29.50 -34.85
C GLY A 2 46.01 -28.22 -34.25
N SER A 3 46.31 -27.06 -34.84
CA SER A 3 45.67 -25.80 -34.49
C SER A 3 44.16 -26.00 -34.56
N VAL A 4 43.46 -25.87 -33.43
CA VAL A 4 41.99 -25.88 -33.41
C VAL A 4 41.55 -24.67 -34.22
N GLU A 5 41.04 -24.91 -35.41
CA GLU A 5 40.54 -23.86 -36.28
C GLU A 5 39.22 -23.35 -35.69
N LEU A 6 39.15 -22.04 -35.40
CA LEU A 6 37.97 -21.41 -34.82
C LEU A 6 37.20 -20.65 -35.92
N PRO A 7 36.26 -21.30 -36.63
CA PRO A 7 35.62 -20.73 -37.82
C PRO A 7 34.86 -19.44 -37.54
N TYR A 8 34.24 -19.29 -36.36
CA TYR A 8 33.32 -18.18 -36.08
C TYR A 8 34.01 -16.87 -35.73
N ILE A 9 35.35 -16.86 -35.59
CA ILE A 9 36.13 -15.63 -35.36
C ILE A 9 36.91 -15.17 -36.60
N ARG A 10 36.77 -15.86 -37.74
CA ARG A 10 37.55 -15.56 -38.97
C ARG A 10 37.37 -14.13 -39.46
N THR A 11 36.19 -13.54 -39.26
CA THR A 11 35.86 -12.16 -39.63
C THR A 11 36.04 -11.15 -38.50
N ASN A 12 36.65 -11.57 -37.37
CA ASN A 12 36.84 -10.78 -36.16
C ASN A 12 35.53 -10.10 -35.66
N PRO A 13 34.47 -10.86 -35.40
CA PRO A 13 33.19 -10.30 -34.98
C PRO A 13 33.27 -9.71 -33.56
N LYS A 14 32.40 -8.75 -33.25
CA LYS A 14 32.27 -8.21 -31.87
C LYS A 14 31.48 -9.15 -30.96
N ILE A 15 30.52 -9.87 -31.54
CA ILE A 15 29.58 -10.75 -30.85
C ILE A 15 29.50 -12.05 -31.65
N ILE A 16 29.45 -13.18 -30.95
CA ILE A 16 28.97 -14.45 -31.51
C ILE A 16 27.67 -14.79 -30.80
N PHE A 17 26.62 -15.07 -31.56
CA PHE A 17 25.31 -15.40 -31.02
C PHE A 17 25.06 -16.89 -31.15
N PHE A 18 25.11 -17.59 -30.03
CA PHE A 18 24.73 -18.98 -29.93
C PHE A 18 23.25 -19.09 -29.59
N THR A 19 22.59 -20.13 -30.07
CA THR A 19 21.16 -20.30 -29.84
C THR A 19 20.77 -21.76 -29.98
N ASP A 20 19.81 -22.20 -29.18
CA ASP A 20 19.05 -23.38 -29.50
C ASP A 20 18.13 -23.13 -30.70
N PHE A 21 17.54 -24.19 -31.26
CA PHE A 21 16.63 -24.12 -32.40
C PHE A 21 15.18 -24.38 -32.00
N ASP A 22 14.94 -25.49 -31.31
CA ASP A 22 13.63 -26.09 -31.11
C ASP A 22 12.95 -25.43 -29.91
N GLY A 23 11.84 -24.72 -30.09
CA GLY A 23 11.21 -23.94 -29.00
C GLY A 23 11.89 -22.60 -28.71
N THR A 24 13.07 -22.36 -29.30
CA THR A 24 13.83 -21.11 -29.23
C THR A 24 13.73 -20.27 -30.51
N ILE A 25 14.18 -20.80 -31.67
CA ILE A 25 14.03 -20.16 -32.99
C ILE A 25 12.67 -20.50 -33.59
N THR A 26 12.24 -21.75 -33.45
CA THR A 26 10.91 -22.20 -33.84
C THR A 26 9.94 -22.04 -32.69
N LEU A 27 8.66 -21.80 -32.99
CA LEU A 27 7.61 -21.68 -31.97
C LEU A 27 7.26 -23.01 -31.27
N LYS A 28 7.70 -24.14 -31.83
CA LYS A 28 7.46 -25.49 -31.33
C LYS A 28 8.74 -26.31 -31.48
N ASP A 29 8.94 -27.27 -30.58
CA ASP A 29 10.01 -28.25 -30.70
C ASP A 29 9.65 -29.27 -31.78
N SER A 30 10.54 -29.43 -32.77
CA SER A 30 10.33 -30.31 -33.92
C SER A 30 10.37 -31.79 -33.55
N ASN A 31 11.20 -32.19 -32.58
CA ASN A 31 11.30 -33.57 -32.14
C ASN A 31 10.08 -33.95 -31.28
N ASP A 32 9.66 -33.06 -30.38
CA ASP A 32 8.40 -33.21 -29.64
C ASP A 32 7.22 -33.34 -30.59
N TYR A 33 7.15 -32.50 -31.63
CA TYR A 33 6.07 -32.55 -32.61
C TYR A 33 6.04 -33.88 -33.36
N LEU A 34 7.19 -34.37 -33.83
CA LEU A 34 7.27 -35.67 -34.48
C LEU A 34 6.81 -36.79 -33.55
N THR A 35 7.23 -36.77 -32.28
CA THR A 35 6.88 -37.85 -31.36
C THR A 35 5.43 -37.79 -30.88
N ASP A 36 4.89 -36.59 -30.68
CA ASP A 36 3.51 -36.39 -30.27
C ASP A 36 2.52 -36.80 -31.36
N ASN A 37 2.88 -36.60 -32.63
CA ASN A 37 1.97 -36.80 -33.76
C ASN A 37 2.25 -38.07 -34.58
N LEU A 38 3.51 -38.52 -34.65
CA LEU A 38 3.95 -39.66 -35.47
C LEU A 38 4.67 -40.76 -34.66
N GLY A 39 4.91 -40.50 -33.37
CA GLY A 39 5.52 -41.43 -32.44
C GLY A 39 4.51 -42.00 -31.44
N TYR A 40 4.93 -42.17 -30.20
CA TYR A 40 4.11 -42.78 -29.15
C TYR A 40 3.14 -41.83 -28.44
N GLY A 41 3.05 -40.56 -28.86
CA GLY A 41 2.11 -39.56 -28.32
C GLY A 41 2.62 -38.75 -27.11
N TYR A 42 1.91 -37.63 -26.87
CA TYR A 42 2.22 -36.59 -25.89
C TYR A 42 2.42 -37.11 -24.46
N ASP A 43 1.50 -37.93 -23.96
CA ASP A 43 1.52 -38.38 -22.55
C ASP A 43 2.79 -39.18 -22.23
N LYS A 44 3.19 -40.07 -23.16
CA LYS A 44 4.39 -40.90 -22.97
C LYS A 44 5.67 -40.09 -23.11
N ARG A 45 5.69 -39.08 -23.99
CA ARG A 45 6.80 -38.14 -24.11
C ARG A 45 6.98 -37.33 -22.82
N ARG A 46 5.89 -36.77 -22.28
CA ARG A 46 5.90 -36.00 -21.03
C ARG A 46 6.40 -36.84 -19.85
N GLN A 47 5.96 -38.10 -19.75
CA GLN A 47 6.48 -39.02 -18.73
C GLN A 47 8.00 -39.23 -18.86
N GLY A 48 8.52 -39.38 -20.09
CA GLY A 48 9.95 -39.47 -20.33
C GLY A 48 10.73 -38.24 -19.87
N ASN A 49 10.19 -37.03 -20.11
CA ASN A 49 10.79 -35.78 -19.62
C ASN A 49 10.83 -35.72 -18.08
N GLU A 50 9.77 -36.16 -17.40
CA GLU A 50 9.73 -36.24 -15.93
C GLU A 50 10.72 -37.27 -15.38
N ASP A 51 10.91 -38.40 -16.05
CA ASP A 51 11.88 -39.42 -15.66
C ASP A 51 13.32 -38.90 -15.79
N VAL A 52 13.61 -38.06 -16.79
CA VAL A 52 14.90 -37.35 -16.90
C VAL A 52 15.07 -36.33 -15.78
N LEU A 53 14.05 -35.51 -15.49
CA LEU A 53 14.10 -34.51 -14.41
C LEU A 53 14.25 -35.13 -13.01
N THR A 54 13.71 -36.34 -12.82
CA THR A 54 13.82 -37.09 -11.55
C THR A 54 15.03 -38.02 -11.48
N GLY A 55 15.89 -38.03 -12.51
CA GLY A 55 17.11 -38.83 -12.56
C GLY A 55 16.88 -40.34 -12.74
N LYS A 56 15.69 -40.76 -13.16
CA LYS A 56 15.35 -42.15 -13.45
C LYS A 56 15.85 -42.63 -14.82
N ALA A 57 16.05 -41.70 -15.75
CA ALA A 57 16.61 -41.95 -17.08
C ALA A 57 17.60 -40.86 -17.48
N THR A 58 18.53 -41.16 -18.39
CA THR A 58 19.40 -40.14 -18.98
C THR A 58 18.65 -39.41 -20.10
N PHE A 59 18.99 -38.14 -20.35
CA PHE A 59 18.42 -37.39 -21.48
C PHE A 59 18.67 -38.14 -22.80
N ARG A 60 19.89 -38.64 -23.01
CA ARG A 60 20.25 -39.39 -24.21
C ARG A 60 19.34 -40.59 -24.45
N ASP A 61 19.06 -41.38 -23.42
CA ASP A 61 18.25 -42.60 -23.56
C ASP A 61 16.77 -42.26 -23.78
N ALA A 62 16.22 -41.31 -23.01
CA ALA A 62 14.85 -40.84 -23.19
C ALA A 62 14.64 -40.22 -24.58
N PHE A 63 15.60 -39.43 -25.07
CA PHE A 63 15.57 -38.82 -26.40
C PHE A 63 15.68 -39.87 -27.52
N ARG A 64 16.45 -40.94 -27.31
CA ARG A 64 16.48 -42.08 -28.25
C ARG A 64 15.13 -42.75 -28.34
N ASP A 65 14.54 -43.10 -27.20
CA ASP A 65 13.23 -43.75 -27.14
C ASP A 65 12.14 -42.89 -27.79
N MET A 66 12.24 -41.57 -27.61
CA MET A 66 11.37 -40.58 -28.22
C MET A 66 11.45 -40.62 -29.75
N LEU A 67 12.65 -40.58 -30.33
CA LEU A 67 12.87 -40.60 -31.78
C LEU A 67 12.62 -42.00 -32.38
N ASP A 68 12.99 -43.07 -31.67
CA ASP A 68 12.76 -44.46 -32.10
C ASP A 68 11.28 -44.83 -32.17
N SER A 69 10.43 -44.09 -31.44
CA SER A 69 8.98 -44.23 -31.52
C SER A 69 8.40 -43.75 -32.85
N VAL A 70 9.07 -42.80 -33.52
CA VAL A 70 8.63 -42.22 -34.81
C VAL A 70 8.85 -43.24 -35.92
N LYS A 71 7.75 -43.70 -36.53
CA LYS A 71 7.77 -44.78 -37.53
C LYS A 71 7.90 -44.35 -38.99
N PRO A 72 7.41 -43.18 -39.44
CA PRO A 72 7.58 -42.74 -40.83
C PRO A 72 9.04 -42.67 -41.29
N GLY A 73 9.24 -42.66 -42.61
CA GLY A 73 10.56 -42.45 -43.22
C GLY A 73 11.09 -41.05 -42.92
N PHE A 74 12.42 -40.89 -42.91
CA PHE A 74 13.03 -39.63 -42.49
C PHE A 74 12.65 -38.43 -43.39
N ALA A 75 12.58 -38.61 -44.72
CA ALA A 75 12.12 -37.57 -45.64
C ALA A 75 10.65 -37.16 -45.39
N GLU A 76 9.79 -38.11 -45.00
CA GLU A 76 8.40 -37.83 -44.64
C GLU A 76 8.33 -36.99 -43.36
N CYS A 77 9.15 -37.30 -42.35
CA CYS A 77 9.28 -36.51 -41.13
C CYS A 77 9.67 -35.05 -41.43
N ILE A 78 10.66 -34.84 -42.31
CA ILE A 78 11.07 -33.49 -42.74
C ILE A 78 9.90 -32.75 -43.40
N GLN A 79 9.13 -33.43 -44.26
CA GLN A 79 8.00 -32.81 -44.96
C GLN A 79 6.89 -32.40 -43.97
N VAL A 80 6.54 -33.26 -43.02
CA VAL A 80 5.56 -32.95 -41.98
C VAL A 80 5.99 -31.73 -41.16
N LEU A 81 7.27 -31.64 -40.80
CA LEU A 81 7.78 -30.49 -40.04
C LEU A 81 7.75 -29.20 -40.86
N LYS A 82 8.09 -29.24 -42.15
CA LYS A 82 8.02 -28.06 -43.04
C LYS A 82 6.62 -27.47 -43.12
N GLU A 83 5.59 -28.29 -43.01
CA GLU A 83 4.18 -27.86 -43.06
C GLU A 83 3.66 -27.28 -41.74
N ASN A 84 4.28 -27.64 -40.61
CA ASN A 84 3.72 -27.38 -39.28
C ASN A 84 4.60 -26.49 -38.38
N MET A 85 5.89 -26.34 -38.69
CA MET A 85 6.81 -25.50 -37.93
C MET A 85 6.77 -24.06 -38.45
N LYS A 86 6.95 -23.12 -37.52
CA LYS A 86 7.02 -21.69 -37.79
C LYS A 86 8.19 -21.10 -37.03
N LEU A 87 8.88 -20.14 -37.65
CA LEU A 87 9.85 -19.30 -36.94
C LEU A 87 9.12 -18.38 -35.96
N ASP A 88 9.83 -17.98 -34.92
CA ASP A 88 9.49 -16.78 -34.18
C ASP A 88 9.36 -15.58 -35.15
N PRO A 89 8.29 -14.77 -35.06
CA PRO A 89 8.02 -13.69 -36.01
C PRO A 89 9.15 -12.67 -36.18
N TYR A 90 10.03 -12.54 -35.19
CA TYR A 90 11.12 -11.56 -35.21
C TYR A 90 12.50 -12.18 -35.50
N PHE A 91 12.60 -13.49 -35.64
CA PHE A 91 13.89 -14.15 -35.91
C PHE A 91 14.48 -13.71 -37.26
N THR A 92 13.65 -13.54 -38.30
CA THR A 92 14.12 -13.11 -39.61
C THR A 92 14.72 -11.70 -39.56
N GLU A 93 14.18 -10.80 -38.73
CA GLU A 93 14.74 -9.47 -38.53
C GLU A 93 16.11 -9.56 -37.84
N PHE A 94 16.22 -10.39 -36.81
CA PHE A 94 17.50 -10.66 -36.14
C PHE A 94 18.53 -11.25 -37.09
N TYR A 95 18.13 -12.26 -37.87
CA TYR A 95 18.97 -12.94 -38.86
C TYR A 95 19.59 -11.95 -39.87
N ASN A 96 18.77 -11.05 -40.42
CA ASN A 96 19.23 -10.05 -41.37
C ASN A 96 20.15 -9.01 -40.72
N TRP A 97 19.75 -8.49 -39.55
CA TRP A 97 20.55 -7.53 -38.79
C TRP A 97 21.93 -8.10 -38.42
N ALA A 98 21.96 -9.35 -37.97
CA ALA A 98 23.19 -10.04 -37.59
C ALA A 98 24.15 -10.17 -38.79
N LYS A 99 23.61 -10.43 -39.99
CA LYS A 99 24.40 -10.51 -41.22
C LYS A 99 25.04 -9.18 -41.57
N GLU A 100 24.26 -8.11 -41.51
CA GLU A 100 24.72 -6.75 -41.80
C GLU A 100 25.79 -6.25 -40.81
N ASN A 101 25.77 -6.76 -39.58
CA ASN A 101 26.63 -6.28 -38.49
C ASN A 101 27.79 -7.22 -38.15
N ASN A 102 28.06 -8.24 -38.98
CA ASN A 102 29.12 -9.24 -38.75
C ASN A 102 28.96 -9.93 -37.37
N VAL A 103 27.75 -10.44 -37.11
CA VAL A 103 27.42 -11.23 -35.91
C VAL A 103 27.08 -12.65 -36.38
N PRO A 104 28.00 -13.61 -36.27
CA PRO A 104 27.75 -15.00 -36.63
C PRO A 104 26.69 -15.62 -35.72
N ILE A 105 25.74 -16.35 -36.32
CA ILE A 105 24.73 -17.13 -35.62
C ILE A 105 25.17 -18.60 -35.62
N VAL A 106 25.24 -19.19 -34.44
CA VAL A 106 25.61 -20.60 -34.27
C VAL A 106 24.46 -21.31 -33.58
N VAL A 107 23.72 -22.09 -34.35
CA VAL A 107 22.64 -22.93 -33.84
C VAL A 107 23.27 -24.18 -33.22
N VAL A 108 23.05 -24.38 -31.91
CA VAL A 108 23.57 -25.52 -31.16
C VAL A 108 22.38 -26.28 -30.59
N SER A 109 21.95 -27.33 -31.29
CA SER A 109 20.67 -28.01 -31.03
C SER A 109 20.85 -29.51 -30.83
N SER A 110 20.05 -30.10 -29.93
CA SER A 110 19.99 -31.56 -29.76
C SER A 110 19.20 -32.26 -30.89
N GLY A 111 18.59 -31.51 -31.81
CA GLY A 111 17.95 -32.03 -33.02
C GLY A 111 18.95 -32.56 -34.05
N MET A 112 18.50 -32.72 -35.30
CA MET A 112 19.32 -33.32 -36.37
C MET A 112 19.60 -32.32 -37.51
N VAL A 113 20.86 -32.24 -37.96
CA VAL A 113 21.33 -31.29 -39.00
C VAL A 113 20.43 -31.29 -40.25
N PRO A 114 20.01 -32.43 -40.84
CA PRO A 114 19.17 -32.41 -42.03
C PRO A 114 17.77 -31.81 -41.81
N ILE A 115 17.18 -32.02 -40.62
CA ILE A 115 15.88 -31.44 -40.26
C ILE A 115 16.01 -29.93 -40.13
N ILE A 116 16.96 -29.47 -39.31
CA ILE A 116 17.17 -28.05 -39.04
C ILE A 116 17.50 -27.30 -40.34
N SER A 117 18.40 -27.86 -41.16
CA SER A 117 18.76 -27.29 -42.46
C SER A 117 17.56 -27.23 -43.42
N GLY A 118 16.77 -28.30 -43.49
CA GLY A 118 15.58 -28.36 -44.33
C GLY A 118 14.48 -27.40 -43.89
N LEU A 119 14.33 -27.16 -42.59
CA LEU A 119 13.39 -26.18 -42.04
C LEU A 119 13.86 -24.76 -42.32
N PHE A 120 15.13 -24.43 -42.10
CA PHE A 120 15.63 -23.10 -42.45
C PHE A 120 15.50 -22.78 -43.93
N GLU A 121 15.75 -23.74 -44.84
CA GLU A 121 15.62 -23.50 -46.27
C GLU A 121 14.19 -23.08 -46.66
N VAL A 122 13.18 -23.71 -46.06
CA VAL A 122 11.78 -23.36 -46.28
C VAL A 122 11.40 -22.06 -45.58
N LEU A 123 11.81 -21.91 -44.32
CA LEU A 123 11.38 -20.81 -43.46
C LEU A 123 12.08 -19.48 -43.76
N LEU A 124 13.34 -19.51 -44.22
CA LEU A 124 14.07 -18.32 -44.69
C LEU A 124 13.91 -18.09 -46.21
N GLY A 125 13.35 -19.06 -46.94
CA GLY A 125 13.18 -19.02 -48.39
C GLY A 125 14.47 -19.20 -49.20
N HIS A 126 15.59 -19.51 -48.54
CA HIS A 126 16.87 -19.83 -49.18
C HIS A 126 17.71 -20.71 -48.25
N LYS A 127 18.71 -21.42 -48.80
CA LYS A 127 19.64 -22.22 -47.99
C LYS A 127 20.44 -21.32 -47.02
N PRO A 128 20.65 -21.74 -45.76
CA PRO A 128 21.50 -21.02 -44.83
C PRO A 128 22.90 -20.79 -45.40
N ASP A 129 23.41 -19.57 -45.24
CA ASP A 129 24.79 -19.24 -45.59
C ASP A 129 25.72 -19.73 -44.46
N PRO A 130 26.59 -20.72 -44.68
CA PRO A 130 27.43 -21.30 -43.63
C PRO A 130 28.40 -20.30 -42.99
N GLN A 131 28.67 -19.16 -43.66
CA GLN A 131 29.52 -18.10 -43.11
C GLN A 131 28.77 -17.19 -42.13
N HIS A 132 27.44 -17.20 -42.19
CA HIS A 132 26.56 -16.35 -41.38
C HIS A 132 25.78 -17.14 -40.33
N LEU A 133 25.21 -18.30 -40.73
CA LEU A 133 24.48 -19.21 -39.85
C LEU A 133 25.07 -20.62 -39.96
N SER A 134 25.64 -21.09 -38.86
CA SER A 134 26.19 -22.45 -38.71
C SER A 134 25.29 -23.31 -37.85
N ILE A 135 25.17 -24.60 -38.18
CA ILE A 135 24.38 -25.58 -37.43
C ILE A 135 25.34 -26.62 -36.85
N VAL A 136 25.31 -26.76 -35.53
CA VAL A 136 25.99 -27.80 -34.75
C VAL A 136 24.91 -28.61 -34.07
N ALA A 137 24.72 -29.85 -34.51
CA ALA A 137 23.65 -30.71 -34.01
C ALA A 137 24.00 -32.19 -34.20
N ASN A 138 23.10 -33.08 -33.76
CA ASN A 138 23.19 -34.50 -34.07
C ASN A 138 22.95 -34.74 -35.58
N ASP A 139 23.21 -35.96 -36.03
CA ASP A 139 22.96 -36.37 -37.41
C ASP A 139 22.01 -37.58 -37.46
N VAL A 140 21.71 -38.06 -38.65
CA VAL A 140 20.87 -39.24 -38.90
C VAL A 140 21.70 -40.36 -39.52
N GLU A 141 21.41 -41.61 -39.15
CA GLU A 141 21.99 -42.77 -39.79
C GLU A 141 20.98 -43.90 -40.00
N SER A 142 21.38 -44.89 -40.81
CA SER A 142 20.58 -46.07 -41.11
C SER A 142 20.45 -46.96 -39.88
N ARG A 143 19.22 -47.33 -39.51
CA ARG A 143 18.94 -48.36 -38.51
C ARG A 143 19.02 -49.75 -39.12
N ASP A 144 19.90 -50.60 -38.58
CA ASP A 144 20.08 -52.01 -38.98
C ASP A 144 20.34 -52.23 -40.49
N GLY A 145 20.97 -51.26 -41.16
CA GLY A 145 21.27 -51.32 -42.60
C GLY A 145 20.10 -50.99 -43.53
N LYS A 146 18.97 -50.48 -43.00
CA LYS A 146 17.81 -50.06 -43.80
C LYS A 146 18.01 -48.67 -44.43
N ASP A 147 17.30 -48.40 -45.52
CA ASP A 147 17.23 -47.05 -46.08
C ASP A 147 16.50 -46.12 -45.08
N ILE A 148 17.08 -44.95 -44.80
CA ILE A 148 16.56 -43.97 -43.81
C ILE A 148 15.14 -43.47 -44.13
N ASN A 149 14.70 -43.60 -45.39
CA ASN A 149 13.37 -43.19 -45.83
C ASN A 149 12.35 -44.33 -45.78
N THR A 150 12.75 -45.53 -45.39
CA THR A 150 11.81 -46.63 -45.11
C THR A 150 11.25 -46.51 -43.69
N PRO A 151 10.00 -46.95 -43.43
CA PRO A 151 9.43 -46.89 -42.09
C PRO A 151 10.30 -47.60 -41.03
N GLY A 152 10.66 -46.86 -39.98
CA GLY A 152 11.55 -47.30 -38.91
C GLY A 152 13.01 -47.54 -39.34
N GLY A 153 13.42 -47.05 -40.51
CA GLY A 153 14.74 -47.28 -41.11
C GLY A 153 15.84 -46.30 -40.71
N TRP A 154 15.53 -45.28 -39.90
CA TRP A 154 16.50 -44.28 -39.44
C TRP A 154 16.64 -44.29 -37.91
N GLN A 155 17.80 -43.87 -37.42
CA GLN A 155 18.08 -43.62 -36.01
C GLN A 155 18.97 -42.38 -35.86
N ILE A 156 18.98 -41.80 -34.67
CA ILE A 156 19.84 -40.66 -34.36
C ILE A 156 21.30 -41.10 -34.27
N LYS A 157 22.17 -40.33 -34.93
CA LYS A 157 23.62 -40.39 -34.76
C LYS A 157 24.05 -39.23 -33.86
N TYR A 158 24.41 -39.54 -32.64
CA TYR A 158 24.82 -38.54 -31.66
C TYR A 158 26.11 -37.81 -32.06
N HIS A 159 26.17 -36.53 -31.71
CA HIS A 159 27.30 -35.66 -31.98
C HIS A 159 28.50 -35.99 -31.09
N ASP A 160 28.26 -36.41 -29.86
CA ASP A 160 29.29 -36.84 -28.91
C ASP A 160 28.82 -37.97 -27.98
N ASP A 161 29.76 -38.49 -27.19
CA ASP A 161 29.54 -39.61 -26.27
C ASP A 161 29.00 -39.18 -24.89
N SER A 162 28.62 -37.92 -24.69
CA SER A 162 28.09 -37.44 -23.41
C SER A 162 26.74 -38.08 -23.06
N HIS A 163 26.32 -37.93 -21.80
CA HIS A 163 24.99 -38.35 -21.33
C HIS A 163 23.84 -37.48 -21.90
N PHE A 164 24.18 -36.38 -22.59
CA PHE A 164 23.25 -35.58 -23.38
C PHE A 164 23.18 -36.04 -24.84
N GLY A 165 24.21 -36.74 -25.33
CA GLY A 165 24.39 -37.09 -26.76
C GLY A 165 24.82 -35.90 -27.64
N HIS A 166 24.66 -34.68 -27.13
CA HIS A 166 25.23 -33.44 -27.66
C HIS A 166 25.43 -32.45 -26.50
N ASP A 167 26.64 -32.36 -25.96
CA ASP A 167 27.00 -31.36 -24.95
C ASP A 167 27.28 -30.01 -25.63
N LYS A 168 26.25 -29.16 -25.62
CA LYS A 168 26.26 -27.83 -26.27
C LYS A 168 27.43 -26.94 -25.81
N SER A 169 27.97 -27.17 -24.62
CA SER A 169 29.13 -26.43 -24.09
C SER A 169 30.41 -26.63 -24.93
N LEU A 170 30.57 -27.79 -25.56
CA LEU A 170 31.76 -28.14 -26.35
C LEU A 170 31.93 -27.24 -27.57
N ALA A 171 30.82 -26.76 -28.16
CA ALA A 171 30.85 -25.84 -29.27
C ALA A 171 31.27 -24.40 -28.87
N ILE A 172 31.15 -24.06 -27.59
CA ILE A 172 31.32 -22.69 -27.06
C ILE A 172 32.67 -22.54 -26.34
N LYS A 173 33.08 -23.54 -25.56
CA LYS A 173 34.33 -23.58 -24.77
C LYS A 173 35.57 -23.06 -25.50
N PRO A 174 35.84 -23.44 -26.77
CA PRO A 174 37.01 -22.95 -27.49
C PRO A 174 37.03 -21.43 -27.70
N TYR A 175 35.84 -20.82 -27.83
CA TYR A 175 35.67 -19.36 -27.95
C TYR A 175 35.71 -18.68 -26.58
N ALA A 176 35.11 -19.31 -25.57
CA ALA A 176 35.12 -18.81 -24.20
C ALA A 176 36.54 -18.72 -23.63
N ALA A 177 37.43 -19.63 -24.03
CA ALA A 177 38.83 -19.71 -23.60
C ALA A 177 39.79 -18.73 -24.31
N LEU A 178 39.31 -17.92 -25.26
CA LEU A 178 40.16 -16.91 -25.93
C LEU A 178 40.61 -15.80 -24.97
N PRO A 179 41.81 -15.22 -25.17
CA PRO A 179 42.24 -14.03 -24.42
C PRO A 179 41.26 -12.87 -24.57
N ALA A 180 41.07 -12.08 -23.51
CA ALA A 180 40.05 -11.02 -23.45
C ALA A 180 40.15 -10.01 -24.60
N GLU A 181 41.35 -9.73 -25.10
CA GLU A 181 41.61 -8.79 -26.19
C GLU A 181 41.16 -9.31 -27.57
N LYS A 182 40.95 -10.63 -27.69
CA LYS A 182 40.57 -11.32 -28.93
C LYS A 182 39.22 -12.04 -28.82
N ARG A 183 38.60 -12.04 -27.64
CA ARG A 183 37.37 -12.77 -27.36
C ARG A 183 36.14 -11.91 -27.68
N PRO A 184 35.26 -12.34 -28.60
CA PRO A 184 33.98 -11.66 -28.81
C PRO A 184 33.07 -11.82 -27.57
N THR A 185 32.06 -10.98 -27.46
CA THR A 185 31.00 -11.20 -26.46
C THR A 185 30.18 -12.42 -26.91
N LEU A 186 30.02 -13.40 -26.02
CA LEU A 186 29.31 -14.65 -26.30
C LEU A 186 27.91 -14.55 -25.70
N LEU A 187 26.88 -14.62 -26.55
CA LEU A 187 25.47 -14.61 -26.11
C LEU A 187 24.85 -15.97 -26.40
N TYR A 188 23.94 -16.43 -25.55
CA TYR A 188 23.20 -17.67 -25.76
C TYR A 188 21.69 -17.43 -25.62
N ALA A 189 20.86 -17.99 -26.50
CA ALA A 189 19.42 -18.07 -26.31
C ALA A 189 18.95 -19.54 -26.24
N GLY A 190 18.10 -19.86 -25.28
CA GLY A 190 17.57 -21.21 -25.10
C GLY A 190 16.24 -21.21 -24.34
N ASP A 191 15.62 -22.38 -24.29
CA ASP A 191 14.33 -22.62 -23.64
C ASP A 191 14.34 -23.86 -22.74
N GLY A 192 15.28 -24.79 -22.94
CA GLY A 192 15.31 -26.10 -22.28
C GLY A 192 16.46 -26.29 -21.28
N VAL A 193 16.31 -27.29 -20.40
CA VAL A 193 17.32 -27.68 -19.40
C VAL A 193 18.64 -28.16 -20.05
N SER A 194 18.59 -28.62 -21.30
CA SER A 194 19.80 -29.02 -22.06
C SER A 194 20.70 -27.83 -22.43
N ASP A 195 20.21 -26.59 -22.31
CA ASP A 195 20.95 -25.36 -22.62
C ASP A 195 21.88 -24.89 -21.50
N LEU A 196 21.75 -25.48 -20.32
CA LEU A 196 22.48 -25.05 -19.12
C LEU A 196 24.00 -25.18 -19.28
N SER A 197 24.48 -26.25 -19.93
CA SER A 197 25.91 -26.43 -20.16
C SER A 197 26.47 -25.38 -21.12
N ALA A 198 25.66 -24.92 -22.08
CA ALA A 198 26.01 -23.81 -22.95
C ALA A 198 25.98 -22.47 -22.21
N ALA A 199 24.98 -22.26 -21.35
CA ALA A 199 24.83 -21.04 -20.57
C ALA A 199 26.07 -20.73 -19.70
N SER A 200 26.67 -21.74 -19.06
CA SER A 200 27.85 -21.57 -18.22
C SER A 200 29.10 -21.06 -18.97
N GLU A 201 29.11 -21.18 -20.30
CA GLU A 201 30.24 -20.81 -21.15
C GLU A 201 30.04 -19.47 -21.88
N THR A 202 28.94 -18.76 -21.60
CA THR A 202 28.58 -17.48 -22.26
C THR A 202 28.50 -16.30 -21.31
N ASP A 203 28.53 -15.07 -21.86
CA ASP A 203 28.50 -13.82 -21.09
C ASP A 203 27.10 -13.44 -20.62
N LEU A 204 26.09 -13.81 -21.40
CA LEU A 204 24.68 -13.55 -21.14
C LEU A 204 23.81 -14.66 -21.72
N LEU A 205 22.96 -15.23 -20.86
CA LEU A 205 21.92 -16.18 -21.24
C LEU A 205 20.58 -15.44 -21.43
N PHE A 206 19.93 -15.65 -22.56
CA PHE A 206 18.53 -15.36 -22.80
C PHE A 206 17.72 -16.65 -22.60
N ALA A 207 16.81 -16.67 -21.62
CA ALA A 207 15.92 -17.81 -21.36
C ALA A 207 14.49 -17.50 -21.79
N LYS A 208 13.86 -18.40 -22.55
CA LYS A 208 12.50 -18.21 -23.08
C LYS A 208 11.47 -18.18 -21.95
N LYS A 209 10.62 -17.15 -21.94
CA LYS A 209 9.54 -16.99 -20.94
C LYS A 209 8.60 -18.19 -20.96
N GLY A 210 8.32 -18.74 -19.78
CA GLY A 210 7.35 -19.82 -19.60
C GLY A 210 7.90 -21.22 -19.87
N HIS A 211 9.20 -21.37 -20.13
CA HIS A 211 9.86 -22.66 -20.31
C HIS A 211 10.74 -23.04 -19.11
N ASP A 212 11.12 -24.32 -19.05
CA ASP A 212 11.80 -24.93 -17.89
C ASP A 212 13.15 -24.28 -17.56
N LEU A 213 13.84 -23.70 -18.54
CA LEU A 213 15.13 -23.03 -18.34
C LEU A 213 15.04 -21.84 -17.38
N VAL A 214 13.96 -21.03 -17.43
CA VAL A 214 13.73 -19.91 -16.51
C VAL A 214 13.63 -20.40 -15.07
N THR A 215 12.73 -21.35 -14.84
CA THR A 215 12.49 -21.95 -13.51
C THR A 215 13.78 -22.55 -12.93
N TYR A 216 14.59 -23.19 -13.77
CA TYR A 216 15.85 -23.77 -13.34
C TYR A 216 16.90 -22.72 -13.00
N CYS A 217 17.06 -21.68 -13.84
CA CYS A 217 18.01 -20.59 -13.60
C CYS A 217 17.71 -19.88 -12.28
N GLU A 218 16.43 -19.63 -11.99
CA GLU A 218 15.97 -19.06 -10.72
C GLU A 218 16.34 -19.94 -9.53
N ARG A 219 16.08 -21.25 -9.61
CA ARG A 219 16.41 -22.21 -8.55
C ARG A 219 17.89 -22.31 -8.26
N GLN A 220 18.74 -22.25 -9.30
CA GLN A 220 20.20 -22.39 -9.15
C GLN A 220 20.93 -21.06 -8.94
N GLY A 221 20.21 -19.93 -8.88
CA GLY A 221 20.81 -18.60 -8.79
C GLY A 221 21.70 -18.26 -9.99
N MET A 222 21.45 -18.87 -11.15
CA MET A 222 22.21 -18.63 -12.36
C MET A 222 21.70 -17.35 -13.03
N PRO A 223 22.57 -16.41 -13.42
CA PRO A 223 22.11 -15.16 -14.06
C PRO A 223 21.62 -15.37 -15.49
N PHE A 224 20.46 -14.79 -15.82
CA PHE A 224 19.84 -14.86 -17.15
C PHE A 224 18.98 -13.62 -17.42
N THR A 225 18.53 -13.48 -18.65
CA THR A 225 17.54 -12.48 -19.11
C THR A 225 16.36 -13.21 -19.73
N VAL A 226 15.14 -12.85 -19.34
CA VAL A 226 13.94 -13.44 -19.94
C VAL A 226 13.67 -12.81 -21.30
N PHE A 227 13.33 -13.62 -22.31
CA PHE A 227 12.79 -13.13 -23.58
C PHE A 227 11.45 -13.80 -23.91
N GLU A 228 10.50 -13.03 -24.45
CA GLU A 228 9.23 -13.57 -24.96
C GLU A 228 9.34 -13.97 -26.42
N ASP A 229 10.04 -13.18 -27.22
CA ASP A 229 10.26 -13.36 -28.65
C ASP A 229 11.62 -12.75 -29.07
N TRP A 230 11.98 -12.90 -30.36
CA TRP A 230 13.29 -12.46 -30.85
C TRP A 230 13.44 -10.93 -30.96
N SER A 231 12.38 -10.14 -30.77
CA SER A 231 12.49 -8.67 -30.76
C SER A 231 13.30 -8.16 -29.57
N THR A 232 13.13 -8.80 -28.40
CA THR A 232 13.85 -8.46 -27.17
C THR A 232 15.32 -8.84 -27.27
N ILE A 233 15.60 -10.01 -27.84
CA ILE A 233 16.97 -10.47 -28.14
C ILE A 233 17.65 -9.46 -29.09
N LEU A 234 16.96 -9.07 -30.16
CA LEU A 234 17.48 -8.11 -31.14
C LEU A 234 17.81 -6.75 -30.51
N ALA A 235 16.89 -6.19 -29.75
CA ALA A 235 17.09 -4.90 -29.06
C ALA A 235 18.29 -4.95 -28.11
N THR A 236 18.36 -5.98 -27.27
CA THR A 236 19.44 -6.14 -26.29
C THR A 236 20.79 -6.36 -26.97
N THR A 237 20.82 -7.19 -28.03
CA THR A 237 22.04 -7.46 -28.79
C THR A 237 22.55 -6.21 -29.51
N LYS A 238 21.65 -5.36 -30.05
CA LYS A 238 22.00 -4.04 -30.62
C LYS A 238 22.63 -3.11 -29.59
N ASP A 239 22.10 -3.08 -28.37
CA ASP A 239 22.62 -2.23 -27.30
C ASP A 239 24.00 -2.71 -26.79
N ILE A 240 24.22 -4.03 -26.74
CA ILE A 240 25.54 -4.62 -26.45
C ILE A 240 26.52 -4.31 -27.60
N TYR A 241 26.10 -4.51 -28.84
CA TYR A 241 26.93 -4.30 -30.03
C TYR A 241 27.40 -2.85 -30.18
N SER A 242 26.52 -1.89 -29.86
CA SER A 242 26.81 -0.45 -29.88
C SER A 242 27.58 0.04 -28.65
N GLY A 243 27.76 -0.80 -27.62
CA GLY A 243 28.48 -0.47 -26.40
C GLY A 243 27.69 0.38 -25.40
N LYS A 244 26.38 0.59 -25.62
CA LYS A 244 25.50 1.31 -24.67
C LYS A 244 25.40 0.59 -23.33
N VAL A 245 25.36 -0.74 -23.37
CA VAL A 245 25.29 -1.60 -22.19
C VAL A 245 26.28 -2.75 -22.35
N SER A 246 26.91 -3.20 -21.26
CA SER A 246 27.73 -4.41 -21.30
C SER A 246 26.92 -5.62 -20.83
N ALA A 247 27.19 -6.80 -21.38
CA ALA A 247 26.58 -8.07 -20.93
C ALA A 247 26.71 -8.26 -19.41
N LYS A 248 27.85 -7.85 -18.82
CA LYS A 248 28.10 -7.88 -17.37
C LYS A 248 27.13 -6.98 -16.58
N LYS A 249 26.80 -5.78 -17.06
CA LYS A 249 25.85 -4.88 -16.39
C LYS A 249 24.42 -5.43 -16.40
N ILE A 250 23.99 -6.04 -17.50
CA ILE A 250 22.68 -6.69 -17.62
C ILE A 250 22.60 -7.87 -16.64
N ARG A 251 23.65 -8.69 -16.62
CA ARG A 251 23.81 -9.81 -15.69
C ARG A 251 23.73 -9.38 -14.21
N THR A 252 24.41 -8.29 -13.82
CA THR A 252 24.38 -7.76 -12.45
C THR A 252 23.03 -7.11 -12.10
N GLY A 253 22.36 -6.45 -13.05
CA GLY A 253 21.02 -5.89 -12.85
C GLY A 253 19.96 -6.97 -12.60
N ALA A 254 20.03 -8.09 -13.31
CA ALA A 254 19.18 -9.25 -13.07
C ALA A 254 19.44 -9.87 -11.68
N GLN A 255 20.72 -10.00 -11.27
CA GLN A 255 21.08 -10.51 -9.94
C GLN A 255 20.56 -9.64 -8.79
N LEU A 256 20.62 -8.31 -8.93
CA LEU A 256 20.08 -7.37 -7.94
C LEU A 256 18.55 -7.40 -7.88
N SER A 257 17.89 -7.63 -9.02
CA SER A 257 16.43 -7.76 -9.09
C SER A 257 15.95 -9.05 -8.43
N VAL A 258 16.66 -10.16 -8.63
CA VAL A 258 16.38 -11.45 -7.96
C VAL A 258 16.67 -11.36 -6.46
N LEU A 259 17.80 -10.76 -6.06
CA LEU A 259 18.10 -10.53 -4.64
C LEU A 259 17.06 -9.62 -3.99
N GLY A 260 16.66 -8.55 -4.69
CA GLY A 260 15.58 -7.65 -4.27
C GLY A 260 14.24 -8.38 -4.13
N PHE A 261 13.90 -9.28 -5.06
CA PHE A 261 12.67 -10.09 -5.00
C PHE A 261 12.71 -11.12 -3.87
N ILE A 262 13.86 -11.78 -3.63
CA ILE A 262 14.03 -12.71 -2.50
C ILE A 262 13.94 -11.95 -1.18
N VAL A 263 14.61 -10.81 -1.04
CA VAL A 263 14.49 -9.94 0.14
C VAL A 263 13.05 -9.49 0.30
N PHE A 264 12.37 -9.09 -0.77
CA PHE A 264 10.96 -8.71 -0.75
C PHE A 264 10.05 -9.87 -0.33
N LEU A 265 10.25 -11.10 -0.83
CA LEU A 265 9.49 -12.28 -0.42
C LEU A 265 9.76 -12.69 1.02
N LEU A 266 11.01 -12.55 1.48
CA LEU A 266 11.41 -12.87 2.84
C LEU A 266 10.85 -11.83 3.81
N VAL A 267 10.87 -10.56 3.41
CA VAL A 267 10.19 -9.47 4.10
C VAL A 267 8.68 -9.71 4.09
N LEU A 268 8.04 -10.05 2.97
CA LEU A 268 6.60 -10.41 2.90
C LEU A 268 6.24 -11.61 3.77
N PHE A 269 7.09 -12.64 3.80
CA PHE A 269 6.86 -13.82 4.62
C PHE A 269 6.98 -13.49 6.10
N LEU A 270 8.07 -12.80 6.48
CA LEU A 270 8.26 -12.29 7.84
C LEU A 270 7.16 -11.30 8.21
N ASP A 271 6.62 -10.56 7.25
CA ASP A 271 5.59 -9.56 7.49
C ASP A 271 4.20 -10.19 7.63
N ASN A 272 3.90 -11.21 6.83
CA ASN A 272 2.72 -12.05 6.97
C ASN A 272 2.70 -12.81 8.30
N GLN A 273 3.87 -13.17 8.84
CA GLN A 273 3.98 -13.93 10.09
C GLN A 273 4.24 -13.06 11.33
N PHE A 274 4.91 -11.92 11.19
CA PHE A 274 5.43 -11.10 12.30
C PHE A 274 5.27 -9.57 12.11
N ARG A 275 4.64 -9.08 11.03
CA ARG A 275 4.47 -7.64 10.72
C ARG A 275 5.77 -6.83 10.82
N VAL A 276 6.74 -7.12 9.96
CA VAL A 276 8.07 -6.47 9.96
C VAL A 276 8.18 -5.27 9.02
N LEU A 277 7.21 -5.06 8.11
CA LEU A 277 7.15 -3.86 7.27
C LEU A 277 6.58 -2.66 8.06
N PRO A 278 6.97 -1.41 7.71
CA PRO A 278 6.38 -0.20 8.29
C PRO A 278 4.85 -0.17 8.13
N ASN A 279 4.15 0.37 9.12
CA ASN A 279 2.68 0.41 9.13
C ASN A 279 2.10 1.26 7.99
N SER A 280 2.89 2.16 7.38
CA SER A 280 2.56 2.89 6.15
C SER A 280 2.26 2.01 4.93
N ILE A 281 2.80 0.78 4.87
CA ILE A 281 2.53 -0.19 3.80
C ILE A 281 1.31 -1.08 4.14
N HIS A 282 1.13 -1.41 5.42
CA HIS A 282 -0.03 -2.16 5.92
C HIS A 282 -1.34 -1.37 5.83
N GLY A 283 -1.29 -0.04 5.99
CA GLY A 283 -2.44 0.85 5.86
C GLY A 283 -2.96 1.03 4.44
N ARG A 284 -2.23 0.60 3.41
CA ARG A 284 -2.61 0.74 1.98
C ARG A 284 -3.19 -0.52 1.36
N LEU A 285 -3.24 -1.65 2.06
CA LEU A 285 -3.95 -2.83 1.59
C LEU A 285 -5.45 -2.60 1.79
N PRO A 286 -6.28 -2.56 0.72
CA PRO A 286 -7.72 -2.52 0.90
C PRO A 286 -8.14 -3.76 1.69
N THR A 287 -8.60 -3.60 2.92
CA THR A 287 -9.26 -4.67 3.69
C THR A 287 -10.58 -5.11 3.04
N HIS A 288 -10.96 -4.44 1.96
CA HIS A 288 -12.24 -4.55 1.28
C HIS A 288 -12.08 -4.73 -0.24
N HIS A 289 -12.46 -5.90 -0.71
CA HIS A 289 -12.85 -6.11 -2.10
C HIS A 289 -14.37 -5.94 -2.21
N PRO A 290 -14.90 -5.28 -3.27
CA PRO A 290 -16.34 -5.24 -3.52
C PRO A 290 -16.90 -6.66 -3.69
N GLY A 291 -18.12 -6.90 -3.19
CA GLY A 291 -18.84 -8.16 -3.39
C GLY A 291 -18.58 -9.26 -2.35
N PHE A 292 -18.21 -8.93 -1.12
CA PHE A 292 -18.17 -9.89 0.00
C PHE A 292 -19.37 -9.72 0.92
N VAL A 293 -19.96 -10.85 1.31
CA VAL A 293 -21.05 -10.94 2.29
C VAL A 293 -20.64 -11.77 3.50
N VAL A 294 -21.18 -11.41 4.67
CA VAL A 294 -20.95 -12.15 5.91
C VAL A 294 -21.87 -13.37 5.94
N THR A 295 -21.30 -14.53 6.22
CA THR A 295 -22.05 -15.81 6.27
C THR A 295 -22.25 -16.34 7.68
N ASP A 296 -21.35 -16.02 8.61
CA ASP A 296 -21.48 -16.39 10.03
C ASP A 296 -20.67 -15.44 10.92
N VAL A 297 -21.01 -15.39 12.21
CA VAL A 297 -20.36 -14.57 13.24
C VAL A 297 -20.35 -15.35 14.55
N THR A 298 -19.24 -15.31 15.28
CA THR A 298 -19.13 -15.96 16.59
C THR A 298 -18.15 -15.22 17.49
N ILE A 299 -18.10 -15.60 18.77
CA ILE A 299 -17.10 -15.13 19.73
C ILE A 299 -16.39 -16.34 20.31
N THR A 300 -15.05 -16.24 20.41
CA THR A 300 -14.23 -17.18 21.16
C THR A 300 -13.70 -16.51 22.42
N LYS A 301 -13.66 -17.25 23.53
CA LYS A 301 -13.01 -16.85 24.77
C LYS A 301 -11.82 -17.77 25.02
N CYS A 302 -10.73 -17.22 25.51
CA CYS A 302 -9.56 -17.98 25.95
C CYS A 302 -9.04 -17.41 27.26
N SER A 303 -8.21 -18.21 27.93
CA SER A 303 -7.57 -17.84 29.18
C SER A 303 -6.09 -18.16 29.16
N SER A 304 -5.26 -17.20 29.57
CA SER A 304 -3.82 -17.38 29.73
C SER A 304 -3.46 -18.41 30.81
N VAL A 305 -4.39 -18.77 31.71
CA VAL A 305 -4.21 -19.79 32.75
C VAL A 305 -4.49 -21.20 32.23
N ASN A 306 -5.29 -21.34 31.17
CA ASN A 306 -5.58 -22.62 30.54
C ASN A 306 -4.83 -22.74 29.21
N VAL A 307 -3.70 -23.45 29.23
CA VAL A 307 -2.82 -23.67 28.06
C VAL A 307 -3.48 -24.41 26.89
N PHE A 308 -4.65 -25.02 27.10
CA PHE A 308 -5.44 -25.67 26.04
C PHE A 308 -6.55 -24.78 25.48
N SER A 309 -6.75 -23.58 26.04
CA SER A 309 -7.73 -22.63 25.53
C SER A 309 -7.15 -21.82 24.37
N SER A 310 -7.94 -21.59 23.33
CA SER A 310 -7.53 -20.80 22.17
C SER A 310 -8.60 -19.79 21.79
N CYS A 311 -8.16 -18.57 21.46
CA CYS A 311 -8.97 -17.52 20.85
C CYS A 311 -8.80 -17.46 19.33
N THR A 312 -8.18 -18.48 18.73
CA THR A 312 -8.02 -18.56 17.28
C THR A 312 -8.92 -19.63 16.71
N LEU A 313 -9.63 -19.28 15.64
CA LEU A 313 -10.30 -20.22 14.75
C LEU A 313 -9.45 -20.42 13.50
N ASP A 314 -9.83 -21.37 12.65
CA ASP A 314 -9.16 -21.63 11.37
C ASP A 314 -9.12 -20.34 10.52
N PRO A 315 -7.94 -19.75 10.28
CA PRO A 315 -7.80 -18.48 9.57
C PRO A 315 -8.15 -18.57 8.08
N SER A 316 -8.25 -19.78 7.52
CA SER A 316 -8.73 -19.98 6.14
C SER A 316 -10.25 -19.80 6.02
N VAL A 317 -10.97 -19.86 7.15
CA VAL A 317 -12.44 -19.78 7.20
C VAL A 317 -12.92 -18.54 7.96
N TRP A 318 -12.27 -18.23 9.07
CA TRP A 318 -12.70 -17.18 10.01
C TRP A 318 -11.74 -16.00 10.00
N TYR A 319 -12.30 -14.81 9.82
CA TYR A 319 -11.60 -13.56 10.07
C TYR A 319 -11.79 -13.13 11.52
N ARG A 320 -10.70 -12.79 12.21
CA ARG A 320 -10.73 -12.27 13.59
C ARG A 320 -10.66 -10.74 13.58
N ILE A 321 -11.56 -10.09 14.31
CA ILE A 321 -11.40 -8.67 14.65
C ILE A 321 -10.38 -8.58 15.78
N ASP A 322 -9.27 -7.89 15.53
CA ASP A 322 -8.11 -7.86 16.43
C ASP A 322 -8.27 -6.85 17.58
N LYS A 323 -9.38 -6.99 18.30
CA LYS A 323 -9.75 -6.18 19.47
C LYS A 323 -10.17 -7.10 20.61
N ASP A 324 -9.42 -7.08 21.71
CA ASP A 324 -9.81 -7.83 22.91
C ASP A 324 -11.07 -7.21 23.51
N LEU A 325 -12.15 -7.98 23.57
CA LEU A 325 -13.45 -7.50 24.05
C LEU A 325 -13.44 -7.11 25.53
N TYR A 326 -12.38 -7.45 26.27
CA TYR A 326 -12.17 -7.01 27.65
C TYR A 326 -11.27 -5.79 27.80
N LEU A 327 -10.66 -5.28 26.72
CA LEU A 327 -9.69 -4.17 26.76
C LEU A 327 -8.59 -4.36 27.84
N GLY A 328 -8.14 -5.60 28.03
CA GLY A 328 -7.16 -5.95 29.06
C GLY A 328 -7.63 -5.78 30.52
N ASN A 329 -8.92 -5.52 30.79
CA ASN A 329 -9.45 -5.35 32.15
C ASN A 329 -9.54 -6.67 32.93
N THR A 330 -9.41 -7.81 32.26
CA THR A 330 -9.40 -9.12 32.91
C THR A 330 -7.99 -9.68 32.98
N TRP A 331 -7.56 -10.11 34.17
CA TRP A 331 -6.20 -10.56 34.45
C TRP A 331 -5.72 -11.79 33.66
N ALA A 332 -6.65 -12.63 33.19
CA ALA A 332 -6.31 -13.90 32.55
C ALA A 332 -7.27 -14.33 31.45
N SER A 333 -8.21 -13.49 31.02
CA SER A 333 -9.18 -13.82 29.99
C SER A 333 -9.06 -12.87 28.82
N SER A 334 -9.32 -13.38 27.62
CA SER A 334 -9.47 -12.57 26.41
C SER A 334 -10.63 -13.11 25.61
N ALA A 335 -11.28 -12.23 24.85
CA ALA A 335 -12.35 -12.62 23.94
C ALA A 335 -12.26 -11.85 22.64
N TYR A 336 -12.63 -12.47 21.52
CA TYR A 336 -12.53 -11.87 20.19
C TYR A 336 -13.74 -12.26 19.33
N VAL A 337 -14.23 -11.29 18.56
CA VAL A 337 -15.24 -11.53 17.52
C VAL A 337 -14.57 -12.14 16.29
N HIS A 338 -15.19 -13.18 15.76
CA HIS A 338 -14.81 -13.82 14.50
C HIS A 338 -15.99 -13.79 13.55
N PHE A 339 -15.74 -13.59 12.26
CA PHE A 339 -16.78 -13.70 11.23
C PHE A 339 -16.26 -14.38 9.96
N GLN A 340 -17.16 -15.09 9.29
CA GLN A 340 -16.92 -15.66 7.97
C GLN A 340 -17.42 -14.68 6.92
N ARG A 341 -16.68 -14.59 5.81
CA ARG A 341 -17.12 -13.85 4.63
C ARG A 341 -16.85 -14.66 3.38
N LYS A 342 -17.74 -14.53 2.40
CA LYS A 342 -17.61 -15.18 1.09
C LYS A 342 -17.91 -14.16 0.01
N LYS A 343 -17.29 -14.30 -1.17
CA LYS A 343 -17.69 -13.48 -2.30
C LYS A 343 -19.09 -13.87 -2.75
N GLU A 344 -19.87 -12.90 -3.18
CA GLU A 344 -21.21 -13.09 -3.71
C GLU A 344 -21.21 -14.05 -4.89
N GLU A 345 -20.22 -13.96 -5.78
CA GLU A 345 -20.03 -14.84 -6.94
C GLU A 345 -19.71 -16.31 -6.58
N ASP A 346 -19.19 -16.56 -5.37
CA ASP A 346 -18.81 -17.89 -4.91
C ASP A 346 -19.93 -18.58 -4.10
N LEU A 347 -21.04 -17.88 -3.80
CA LEU A 347 -22.14 -18.41 -2.99
C LEU A 347 -22.80 -19.61 -3.68
N LEU A 348 -22.94 -20.71 -2.93
CA LEU A 348 -23.70 -21.89 -3.34
C LEU A 348 -25.17 -21.71 -2.95
N GLU A 349 -26.10 -22.41 -3.62
CA GLU A 349 -27.54 -22.36 -3.29
C GLU A 349 -27.86 -22.75 -1.84
N THR A 350 -26.97 -23.51 -1.19
CA THR A 350 -27.09 -23.92 0.22
C THR A 350 -26.50 -22.92 1.21
N ASP A 351 -25.72 -21.95 0.74
CA ASP A 351 -25.06 -20.99 1.61
C ASP A 351 -26.08 -20.01 2.17
N LYS A 352 -26.11 -19.87 3.51
CA LYS A 352 -26.92 -18.84 4.15
C LYS A 352 -26.07 -17.61 4.47
N VAL A 353 -26.52 -16.44 4.04
CA VAL A 353 -25.92 -15.13 4.32
C VAL A 353 -26.57 -14.47 5.54
N VAL A 354 -25.81 -13.68 6.31
CA VAL A 354 -26.32 -12.95 7.48
C VAL A 354 -27.05 -11.69 7.01
N VAL A 355 -28.36 -11.66 7.22
CA VAL A 355 -29.22 -10.52 6.85
C VAL A 355 -29.50 -9.59 8.04
N ASP A 356 -29.40 -10.10 9.26
CA ASP A 356 -29.50 -9.28 10.46
C ASP A 356 -28.69 -9.88 11.62
N LEU A 357 -28.23 -9.00 12.51
CA LEU A 357 -27.49 -9.34 13.72
C LEU A 357 -28.05 -8.51 14.87
N ARG A 358 -28.41 -9.18 15.96
CA ARG A 358 -28.88 -8.54 17.20
C ARG A 358 -28.14 -9.10 18.40
N ILE A 359 -27.93 -8.26 19.41
CA ILE A 359 -27.50 -8.73 20.73
C ILE A 359 -28.72 -8.80 21.63
N SER A 360 -28.96 -9.94 22.28
CA SER A 360 -30.10 -10.13 23.17
C SER A 360 -29.91 -11.32 24.11
N ARG A 361 -30.50 -11.23 25.32
CA ARG A 361 -30.58 -12.37 26.26
C ARG A 361 -31.62 -13.42 25.82
N THR A 362 -32.59 -13.03 25.00
CA THR A 362 -33.70 -13.88 24.56
C THR A 362 -33.86 -13.83 23.04
N ASN A 363 -34.41 -14.89 22.44
CA ASN A 363 -34.63 -14.96 21.00
C ASN A 363 -35.45 -13.74 20.50
N PRO A 364 -34.88 -12.90 19.61
CA PRO A 364 -35.55 -11.70 19.08
C PRO A 364 -36.84 -11.98 18.29
N GLY A 365 -36.98 -13.18 17.70
CA GLY A 365 -38.14 -13.57 16.89
C GLY A 365 -39.42 -13.85 17.67
N LEU A 366 -39.38 -13.90 19.01
CA LEU A 366 -40.53 -14.27 19.87
C LEU A 366 -41.44 -13.09 20.26
N SER A 367 -41.50 -12.00 19.50
CA SER A 367 -42.36 -10.85 19.82
C SER A 367 -43.87 -11.16 19.67
N LYS A 368 -44.72 -10.50 20.47
CA LYS A 368 -46.15 -10.82 20.69
C LYS A 368 -47.12 -10.58 19.51
N ASP A 369 -46.66 -10.06 18.38
CA ASP A 369 -47.54 -9.80 17.23
C ASP A 369 -47.68 -11.04 16.33
N LYS A 370 -48.83 -11.70 16.47
CA LYS A 370 -49.26 -12.96 15.82
C LYS A 370 -49.39 -12.92 14.28
N LYS A 371 -48.71 -12.03 13.56
CA LYS A 371 -48.89 -11.88 12.09
C LYS A 371 -47.64 -11.96 11.23
N THR A 372 -46.45 -12.21 11.78
CA THR A 372 -45.26 -12.51 10.97
C THR A 372 -44.69 -13.87 11.32
N SER A 373 -44.63 -14.71 10.29
CA SER A 373 -44.19 -16.11 10.22
C SER A 373 -42.83 -16.38 10.86
N ASN A 374 -42.67 -17.54 11.51
CA ASN A 374 -41.43 -18.31 11.76
C ASN A 374 -40.10 -17.69 11.26
N GLU A 375 -39.62 -16.61 11.85
CA GLU A 375 -38.27 -16.11 11.56
C GLU A 375 -37.28 -16.87 12.43
N GLU A 376 -36.49 -17.77 11.82
CA GLU A 376 -35.49 -18.58 12.53
C GLU A 376 -34.25 -17.74 12.85
N TRP A 377 -34.06 -17.42 14.13
CA TRP A 377 -32.87 -16.75 14.66
C TRP A 377 -31.93 -17.77 15.29
N GLU A 378 -30.66 -17.74 14.90
CA GLU A 378 -29.62 -18.64 15.39
C GLU A 378 -28.79 -17.97 16.50
N SER A 379 -28.67 -18.63 17.66
CA SER A 379 -27.88 -18.12 18.79
C SER A 379 -26.38 -18.37 18.60
N ARG A 380 -25.56 -17.45 19.11
CA ARG A 380 -24.10 -17.52 19.21
C ARG A 380 -23.65 -17.03 20.60
N PRO A 381 -22.39 -17.28 21.02
CA PRO A 381 -21.87 -16.77 22.29
C PRO A 381 -21.93 -15.23 22.39
N GLY A 382 -21.92 -14.70 23.61
CA GLY A 382 -21.98 -13.25 23.86
C GLY A 382 -23.35 -12.62 23.58
N GLY A 383 -24.41 -13.42 23.54
CA GLY A 383 -25.77 -12.93 23.27
C GLY A 383 -26.03 -12.56 21.81
N ILE A 384 -25.14 -12.92 20.88
CA ILE A 384 -25.31 -12.67 19.45
C ILE A 384 -26.41 -13.59 18.91
N TRP A 385 -27.36 -13.00 18.17
CA TRP A 385 -28.37 -13.69 17.40
C TRP A 385 -28.23 -13.31 15.94
N LEU A 386 -28.13 -14.31 15.06
CA LEU A 386 -28.02 -14.13 13.62
C LEU A 386 -29.31 -14.52 12.93
N LYS A 387 -29.80 -13.65 12.06
CA LYS A 387 -30.81 -14.00 11.07
C LYS A 387 -30.10 -14.27 9.76
N ARG A 388 -30.28 -15.49 9.25
CA ARG A 388 -29.60 -15.96 8.04
C ARG A 388 -30.60 -16.41 6.99
N SER A 389 -30.33 -16.13 5.72
CA SER A 389 -31.20 -16.52 4.60
C SER A 389 -30.39 -17.15 3.48
N ALA A 390 -30.95 -18.17 2.83
CA ALA A 390 -30.46 -18.78 1.59
C ALA A 390 -31.34 -18.38 0.38
N GLU A 391 -32.23 -17.40 0.54
CA GLU A 391 -33.06 -16.93 -0.56
C GLU A 391 -32.20 -16.31 -1.68
N PRO A 392 -32.51 -16.59 -2.96
CA PRO A 392 -31.81 -15.98 -4.09
C PRO A 392 -31.86 -14.45 -4.04
N HIS A 393 -30.77 -13.79 -4.45
CA HIS A 393 -30.62 -12.31 -4.50
C HIS A 393 -30.64 -11.59 -3.16
N VAL A 394 -30.67 -12.30 -2.03
CA VAL A 394 -30.56 -11.63 -0.73
C VAL A 394 -29.20 -10.96 -0.55
N SER A 395 -28.12 -11.57 -1.06
CA SER A 395 -26.79 -10.94 -1.14
C SER A 395 -26.82 -9.54 -1.75
N ASP A 396 -27.65 -9.36 -2.79
CA ASP A 396 -27.76 -8.12 -3.57
C ASP A 396 -28.59 -7.05 -2.85
N SER A 397 -29.18 -7.39 -1.70
CA SER A 397 -30.00 -6.47 -0.92
C SER A 397 -29.13 -5.46 -0.17
N LYS A 398 -29.61 -4.21 -0.08
CA LYS A 398 -29.02 -3.18 0.80
C LYS A 398 -29.06 -3.53 2.29
N LYS A 399 -29.65 -4.66 2.66
CA LYS A 399 -29.85 -5.09 4.04
C LYS A 399 -28.80 -6.11 4.50
N THR A 400 -28.12 -6.80 3.58
CA THR A 400 -27.16 -7.86 3.92
C THR A 400 -25.91 -7.30 4.57
N LEU A 401 -25.40 -8.01 5.58
CA LEU A 401 -24.17 -7.63 6.26
C LEU A 401 -22.98 -7.93 5.36
N THR A 402 -22.13 -6.93 5.14
CA THR A 402 -20.91 -7.05 4.31
C THR A 402 -19.63 -6.91 5.12
N SER A 403 -19.70 -6.42 6.37
CA SER A 403 -18.57 -6.35 7.29
C SER A 403 -19.02 -6.17 8.74
N LEU A 404 -18.12 -6.43 9.68
CA LEU A 404 -18.27 -6.19 11.11
C LEU A 404 -16.98 -5.64 11.67
N ASP A 405 -17.12 -4.86 12.75
CA ASP A 405 -16.03 -4.32 13.56
C ASP A 405 -16.54 -4.19 15.01
N VAL A 406 -15.66 -3.84 15.95
CA VAL A 406 -16.00 -3.63 17.37
C VAL A 406 -15.55 -2.24 17.81
N LEU A 407 -16.43 -1.57 18.52
CA LEU A 407 -16.20 -0.29 19.20
C LEU A 407 -16.53 -0.43 20.68
N PHE A 408 -16.07 0.51 21.49
CA PHE A 408 -16.15 0.40 22.94
C PHE A 408 -16.75 1.65 23.61
N GLY A 409 -17.50 1.40 24.68
CA GLY A 409 -18.17 2.43 25.48
C GLY A 409 -19.64 2.61 25.10
N ILE A 410 -20.43 3.08 26.07
CA ILE A 410 -21.87 3.38 25.89
C ILE A 410 -22.15 4.50 24.88
N ASP A 411 -21.16 5.36 24.67
CA ASP A 411 -21.16 6.49 23.75
C ASP A 411 -20.48 6.17 22.41
N ALA A 412 -20.24 4.88 22.11
CA ALA A 412 -19.66 4.46 20.84
C ALA A 412 -20.54 4.87 19.65
N VAL A 413 -19.92 5.52 18.67
CA VAL A 413 -20.53 5.94 17.40
C VAL A 413 -19.69 5.49 16.22
N ASP A 414 -20.29 5.37 15.04
CA ASP A 414 -19.57 5.01 13.82
C ASP A 414 -19.82 6.07 12.72
N PRO A 415 -18.80 6.86 12.33
CA PRO A 415 -18.90 7.87 11.29
C PRO A 415 -18.83 7.28 9.88
N ARG A 416 -18.50 6.00 9.73
CA ARG A 416 -18.31 5.39 8.42
C ARG A 416 -19.69 5.21 7.74
N PRO A 417 -19.83 5.50 6.43
CA PRO A 417 -21.12 5.38 5.76
C PRO A 417 -21.63 3.94 5.75
N GLN A 418 -22.94 3.76 5.97
CA GLN A 418 -23.61 2.44 6.03
C GLN A 418 -23.18 1.52 7.19
N TRP A 419 -22.43 2.05 8.16
CA TRP A 419 -22.15 1.35 9.41
C TRP A 419 -23.20 1.68 10.47
N GLU A 420 -23.48 0.72 11.32
CA GLU A 420 -24.50 0.79 12.37
C GLU A 420 -23.94 0.12 13.64
N VAL A 421 -23.74 0.90 14.70
CA VAL A 421 -23.42 0.39 16.04
C VAL A 421 -24.67 -0.25 16.65
N LYS A 422 -24.55 -1.43 17.25
CA LYS A 422 -25.67 -2.12 17.89
C LYS A 422 -25.96 -1.55 19.28
N ASP A 423 -27.26 -1.35 19.55
CA ASP A 423 -27.78 -0.71 20.77
C ASP A 423 -27.42 -1.43 22.08
N LEU A 424 -27.27 -2.76 22.02
CA LEU A 424 -26.92 -3.56 23.19
C LEU A 424 -25.45 -4.03 23.08
N PRO A 425 -24.67 -3.93 24.17
CA PRO A 425 -23.31 -4.43 24.20
C PRO A 425 -23.29 -5.96 24.15
N ILE A 426 -22.16 -6.52 23.72
CA ILE A 426 -21.92 -7.96 23.77
C ILE A 426 -22.06 -8.44 25.22
N LEU A 427 -22.82 -9.51 25.44
CA LEU A 427 -23.09 -10.02 26.79
C LEU A 427 -21.90 -10.82 27.32
N LEU A 428 -20.92 -10.11 27.90
CA LEU A 428 -19.74 -10.68 28.56
C LEU A 428 -19.70 -10.30 30.04
N ASP A 429 -19.20 -11.20 30.88
CA ASP A 429 -18.99 -10.93 32.31
C ASP A 429 -17.75 -10.04 32.52
N GLY A 430 -17.81 -9.09 33.46
CA GLY A 430 -16.65 -8.31 33.90
C GLY A 430 -16.38 -7.00 33.14
N MET A 431 -17.31 -6.53 32.31
CA MET A 431 -17.23 -5.23 31.64
C MET A 431 -17.86 -4.11 32.49
N THR A 432 -17.35 -2.89 32.36
CA THR A 432 -17.97 -1.65 32.89
C THR A 432 -18.70 -0.91 31.75
N GLU A 433 -19.57 0.05 32.07
CA GLU A 433 -20.23 0.90 31.06
C GLU A 433 -19.22 1.63 30.16
N SER A 434 -18.06 2.00 30.71
CA SER A 434 -16.97 2.64 29.95
C SER A 434 -16.18 1.69 29.04
N THR A 435 -16.30 0.38 29.22
CA THR A 435 -15.47 -0.64 28.53
C THR A 435 -16.32 -1.69 27.83
N GLU A 436 -17.63 -1.44 27.70
CA GLU A 436 -18.53 -2.37 27.06
C GLU A 436 -18.24 -2.47 25.56
N ALA A 437 -18.03 -3.70 25.08
CA ALA A 437 -17.79 -3.96 23.67
C ALA A 437 -19.11 -3.97 22.89
N ARG A 438 -19.18 -3.20 21.81
CA ARG A 438 -20.34 -3.06 20.92
C ARG A 438 -19.96 -3.46 19.50
N ILE A 439 -20.80 -4.30 18.89
CA ILE A 439 -20.62 -4.67 17.49
C ILE A 439 -21.11 -3.51 16.62
N THR A 440 -20.30 -3.10 15.65
CA THR A 440 -20.75 -2.25 14.53
C THR A 440 -20.74 -3.08 13.25
N VAL A 441 -21.77 -2.91 12.42
CA VAL A 441 -21.97 -3.70 11.19
C VAL A 441 -22.13 -2.81 9.98
N ARG A 442 -21.54 -3.21 8.85
CA ARG A 442 -21.78 -2.56 7.55
C ARG A 442 -22.81 -3.32 6.74
N ARG A 443 -23.69 -2.59 6.05
CA ARG A 443 -24.68 -3.18 5.14
C ARG A 443 -24.55 -2.68 3.72
N GLY A 444 -24.75 -3.60 2.77
CA GLY A 444 -24.71 -3.32 1.35
C GLY A 444 -23.32 -2.94 0.82
N VAL A 445 -23.31 -2.41 -0.40
CA VAL A 445 -22.09 -2.08 -1.15
C VAL A 445 -21.45 -0.80 -0.57
N PRO A 446 -20.17 -0.86 -0.14
CA PRO A 446 -19.47 0.29 0.41
C PRO A 446 -19.47 1.46 -0.60
N PRO A 447 -19.84 2.68 -0.19
CA PRO A 447 -19.79 3.82 -1.08
C PRO A 447 -18.33 4.25 -1.28
N THR A 448 -18.01 4.74 -2.47
CA THR A 448 -16.74 5.42 -2.70
C THR A 448 -16.75 6.77 -1.98
N ILE A 449 -15.83 6.95 -1.02
CA ILE A 449 -15.65 8.20 -0.31
C ILE A 449 -14.90 9.18 -1.24
N LYS A 450 -15.51 10.33 -1.52
CA LYS A 450 -14.86 11.41 -2.28
C LYS A 450 -14.30 12.43 -1.28
N LYS A 451 -13.00 12.72 -1.36
CA LYS A 451 -12.39 13.78 -0.55
C LYS A 451 -13.01 15.14 -0.93
N PRO A 452 -13.42 15.97 0.05
CA PRO A 452 -13.98 17.28 -0.24
C PRO A 452 -12.90 18.22 -0.80
N VAL A 453 -13.32 19.25 -1.52
CA VAL A 453 -12.45 20.34 -1.98
C VAL A 453 -12.96 21.63 -1.35
N PRO A 454 -12.30 22.16 -0.32
CA PRO A 454 -12.73 23.39 0.35
C PRO A 454 -12.73 24.57 -0.62
N LYS A 455 -13.72 25.45 -0.51
CA LYS A 455 -13.86 26.63 -1.34
C LYS A 455 -14.31 27.84 -0.54
N ILE A 456 -13.86 29.02 -0.94
CA ILE A 456 -14.44 30.30 -0.52
C ILE A 456 -15.91 30.34 -0.94
N ASN A 457 -16.78 30.75 -0.01
CA ASN A 457 -18.22 30.79 -0.27
C ASN A 457 -18.63 31.99 -1.15
N ASP A 458 -19.90 32.05 -1.54
CA ASP A 458 -20.41 33.06 -2.47
C ASP A 458 -20.36 34.50 -1.93
N ASN A 459 -20.16 34.68 -0.62
CA ASN A 459 -20.00 35.98 0.03
C ASN A 459 -18.53 36.39 0.19
N ASP A 460 -17.59 35.71 -0.49
CA ASP A 460 -16.15 35.91 -0.35
C ASP A 460 -15.65 35.66 1.10
N ARG A 461 -16.36 34.81 1.86
CA ARG A 461 -16.01 34.45 3.24
C ARG A 461 -15.57 32.98 3.35
N PHE A 462 -14.81 32.71 4.38
CA PHE A 462 -14.49 31.36 4.84
C PHE A 462 -14.36 31.37 6.36
N LYS A 463 -14.78 30.32 7.05
CA LYS A 463 -14.69 30.21 8.51
C LYS A 463 -14.01 28.91 8.90
N ILE A 464 -12.94 29.03 9.68
CA ILE A 464 -12.28 27.89 10.32
C ILE A 464 -12.65 27.90 11.80
N MET A 465 -13.05 26.74 12.30
CA MET A 465 -13.11 26.44 13.72
C MET A 465 -11.87 25.62 14.10
N GLN A 466 -11.13 26.07 15.10
CA GLN A 466 -10.05 25.29 15.70
C GLN A 466 -10.58 24.63 16.98
N ALA A 467 -10.68 23.31 16.96
CA ALA A 467 -10.86 22.49 18.14
C ALA A 467 -9.47 22.01 18.57
N ALA A 468 -9.12 22.24 19.83
CA ALA A 468 -7.84 21.88 20.40
C ALA A 468 -8.07 21.14 21.72
N ASP A 469 -7.29 20.08 21.94
CA ASP A 469 -7.21 19.40 23.24
C ASP A 469 -8.59 18.92 23.71
N LEU A 470 -9.33 18.17 22.86
CA LEU A 470 -10.62 17.59 23.26
C LEU A 470 -10.48 16.46 24.29
N HIS A 471 -9.36 15.73 24.29
CA HIS A 471 -9.07 14.63 25.22
C HIS A 471 -10.24 13.66 25.39
N LEU A 472 -10.68 13.04 24.29
CA LEU A 472 -11.73 12.03 24.32
C LEU A 472 -11.19 10.65 24.74
N SER A 473 -11.98 9.94 25.53
CA SER A 473 -11.62 8.66 26.13
C SER A 473 -12.32 7.47 25.45
N THR A 474 -11.99 6.24 25.85
CA THR A 474 -12.90 5.10 25.62
C THR A 474 -14.01 5.14 26.67
N GLY A 475 -15.27 5.15 26.23
CA GLY A 475 -16.41 5.47 27.12
C GLY A 475 -16.51 6.96 27.45
N THR A 476 -17.36 7.33 28.41
CA THR A 476 -17.76 8.73 28.65
C THR A 476 -16.69 9.63 29.31
N GLY A 477 -15.54 9.08 29.69
CA GLY A 477 -14.44 9.83 30.31
C GLY A 477 -14.76 10.40 31.70
N VAL A 478 -13.78 11.03 32.34
CA VAL A 478 -13.95 11.68 33.65
C VAL A 478 -13.55 13.14 33.53
N CYS A 479 -14.43 14.05 33.94
CA CYS A 479 -14.10 15.48 33.90
C CYS A 479 -12.90 15.80 34.80
N ARG A 480 -11.95 16.55 34.24
CA ARG A 480 -10.82 17.14 34.93
C ARG A 480 -10.99 18.65 34.98
N ASP A 481 -10.97 19.18 36.21
CA ASP A 481 -11.14 20.60 36.53
C ASP A 481 -12.33 21.27 35.81
N PRO A 482 -13.55 20.72 35.88
CA PRO A 482 -14.71 21.32 35.22
C PRO A 482 -15.09 22.66 35.85
N VAL A 483 -15.36 23.66 35.02
CA VAL A 483 -15.94 24.95 35.44
C VAL A 483 -17.25 25.18 34.68
N PRO A 484 -18.40 25.33 35.37
CA PRO A 484 -18.62 25.00 36.78
C PRO A 484 -18.38 23.51 37.04
N GLU A 485 -18.15 23.17 38.31
CA GLU A 485 -17.94 21.77 38.73
C GLU A 485 -19.13 20.89 38.35
N GLU A 486 -20.34 21.39 38.62
CA GLU A 486 -21.61 20.79 38.23
C GLU A 486 -22.39 21.79 37.36
N ARG A 487 -22.77 21.40 36.14
CA ARG A 487 -23.69 22.22 35.31
C ARG A 487 -25.10 22.22 35.89
N VAL A 488 -25.54 21.07 36.41
CA VAL A 488 -26.82 20.88 37.10
C VAL A 488 -26.52 20.28 38.47
N PRO A 489 -27.04 20.85 39.58
CA PRO A 489 -26.76 20.34 40.92
C PRO A 489 -27.10 18.86 41.07
N GLY A 490 -26.12 18.05 41.48
CA GLY A 490 -26.24 16.61 41.69
C GLY A 490 -26.07 15.74 40.43
N GLU A 491 -25.79 16.33 39.27
CA GLU A 491 -25.43 15.59 38.06
C GLU A 491 -23.92 15.34 38.01
N LYS A 492 -23.52 14.08 37.82
CA LYS A 492 -22.11 13.72 37.68
C LYS A 492 -21.58 14.20 36.33
N CYS A 493 -20.44 14.90 36.33
CA CYS A 493 -19.79 15.36 35.10
C CYS A 493 -19.13 14.19 34.35
N GLU A 494 -19.56 13.98 33.10
CA GLU A 494 -18.92 13.09 32.13
C GLU A 494 -18.16 13.92 31.09
N ALA A 495 -16.88 13.60 30.86
CA ALA A 495 -15.99 14.46 30.07
C ALA A 495 -16.38 14.50 28.59
N ASP A 496 -16.49 13.33 27.96
CA ASP A 496 -16.71 13.21 26.52
C ASP A 496 -18.08 13.79 26.13
N PRO A 497 -19.21 13.43 26.78
CA PRO A 497 -20.51 14.02 26.47
C PRO A 497 -20.54 15.55 26.62
N ARG A 498 -19.94 16.10 27.69
CA ARG A 498 -19.90 17.53 27.94
C ARG A 498 -19.08 18.27 26.87
N THR A 499 -17.97 17.67 26.46
CA THR A 499 -17.08 18.19 25.41
C THR A 499 -17.76 18.16 24.05
N LEU A 500 -18.39 17.04 23.68
CA LEU A 500 -19.07 16.86 22.41
C LEU A 500 -20.31 17.74 22.31
N GLU A 501 -21.09 17.92 23.38
CA GLU A 501 -22.21 18.85 23.38
C GLU A 501 -21.76 20.29 23.08
N PHE A 502 -20.64 20.72 23.69
CA PHE A 502 -20.06 22.03 23.41
C PHE A 502 -19.59 22.14 21.95
N PHE A 503 -18.87 21.14 21.47
CA PHE A 503 -18.41 21.07 20.08
C PHE A 503 -19.57 21.14 19.09
N GLU A 504 -20.58 20.29 19.26
CA GLU A 504 -21.75 20.21 18.39
C GLU A 504 -22.59 21.48 18.40
N LYS A 505 -22.80 22.08 19.58
CA LYS A 505 -23.47 23.38 19.71
C LYS A 505 -22.78 24.43 18.84
N LEU A 506 -21.45 24.51 18.90
CA LEU A 506 -20.70 25.48 18.12
C LEU A 506 -20.68 25.16 16.62
N LEU A 507 -20.69 23.89 16.21
CA LEU A 507 -20.88 23.53 14.80
C LEU A 507 -22.22 24.07 14.26
N ASP A 508 -23.29 23.98 15.06
CA ASP A 508 -24.64 24.41 14.65
C ASP A 508 -24.82 25.93 14.67
N GLU A 509 -24.23 26.62 15.64
CA GLU A 509 -24.32 28.07 15.78
C GLU A 509 -23.38 28.83 14.84
N GLU A 510 -22.10 28.43 14.79
CA GLU A 510 -21.07 29.15 14.04
C GLU A 510 -21.00 28.72 12.57
N LYS A 511 -21.43 27.49 12.26
CA LYS A 511 -21.44 26.90 10.92
C LYS A 511 -20.10 27.08 10.19
N PRO A 512 -19.00 26.53 10.73
CA PRO A 512 -17.70 26.64 10.09
C PRO A 512 -17.66 25.92 8.74
N ASP A 513 -16.87 26.46 7.80
CA ASP A 513 -16.62 25.84 6.51
C ASP A 513 -15.56 24.72 6.60
N LEU A 514 -14.73 24.76 7.65
CA LEU A 514 -13.68 23.78 7.96
C LEU A 514 -13.44 23.70 9.47
N VAL A 515 -13.23 22.49 9.98
CA VAL A 515 -12.70 22.27 11.33
C VAL A 515 -11.23 21.86 11.26
N VAL A 516 -10.39 22.49 12.08
CA VAL A 516 -9.01 22.05 12.30
C VAL A 516 -8.91 21.49 13.71
N PHE A 517 -8.58 20.21 13.81
CA PHE A 517 -8.21 19.53 15.04
C PHE A 517 -6.71 19.71 15.25
N SER A 518 -6.33 20.49 16.25
CA SER A 518 -4.93 20.90 16.48
C SER A 518 -4.19 20.03 17.49
N GLY A 519 -4.62 18.78 17.67
CA GLY A 519 -3.94 17.75 18.45
C GLY A 519 -4.51 17.56 19.86
N ASP A 520 -4.15 16.42 20.46
CA ASP A 520 -4.67 15.91 21.73
C ASP A 520 -6.20 15.77 21.73
N GLU A 521 -6.72 15.26 20.61
CA GLU A 521 -8.13 14.92 20.49
C GLU A 521 -8.45 13.60 21.21
N VAL A 522 -7.45 12.72 21.31
CA VAL A 522 -7.53 11.41 21.99
C VAL A 522 -6.76 11.48 23.30
N ASN A 523 -7.40 11.06 24.40
CA ASN A 523 -6.80 11.05 25.73
C ASN A 523 -6.07 9.74 26.01
N GLY A 524 -4.88 9.60 25.43
CA GLY A 524 -3.94 8.48 25.53
C GLY A 524 -4.28 7.37 26.54
N ASP A 525 -4.06 7.64 27.82
CA ASP A 525 -4.18 6.67 28.93
C ASP A 525 -5.60 6.11 29.16
N THR A 526 -6.62 6.89 28.83
CA THR A 526 -8.04 6.53 29.00
C THR A 526 -8.71 6.10 27.69
N ALA A 527 -8.05 6.31 26.55
CA ALA A 527 -8.47 5.87 25.22
C ALA A 527 -7.88 4.49 24.87
N LYS A 528 -8.25 3.46 25.64
CA LYS A 528 -7.80 2.06 25.43
C LYS A 528 -8.12 1.49 24.05
N ASP A 529 -9.15 2.02 23.39
CA ASP A 529 -9.43 1.87 21.96
C ASP A 529 -9.54 3.28 21.36
N ALA A 530 -8.45 3.75 20.75
CA ALA A 530 -8.33 5.09 20.20
C ALA A 530 -9.30 5.30 19.02
N GLN A 531 -9.63 4.24 18.27
CA GLN A 531 -10.62 4.30 17.19
C GLN A 531 -11.99 4.76 17.71
N SER A 532 -12.45 4.25 18.85
CA SER A 532 -13.73 4.65 19.47
C SER A 532 -13.71 6.13 19.85
N ALA A 533 -12.60 6.64 20.38
CA ALA A 533 -12.43 8.07 20.69
C ALA A 533 -12.43 8.93 19.42
N VAL A 534 -11.67 8.55 18.40
CA VAL A 534 -11.61 9.26 17.10
C VAL A 534 -12.99 9.37 16.46
N PHE A 535 -13.75 8.29 16.49
CA PHE A 535 -15.08 8.25 15.88
C PHE A 535 -16.06 9.24 16.51
N LYS A 536 -15.92 9.55 17.80
CA LYS A 536 -16.77 10.51 18.51
C LYS A 536 -16.65 11.93 17.97
N PHE A 537 -15.44 12.44 17.76
CA PHE A 537 -15.27 13.81 17.24
C PHE A 537 -15.49 13.90 15.73
N VAL A 538 -15.30 12.80 14.99
CA VAL A 538 -15.55 12.76 13.53
C VAL A 538 -17.04 12.66 13.20
N LYS A 539 -17.83 11.91 13.99
CA LYS A 539 -19.25 11.65 13.70
C LYS A 539 -20.09 12.93 13.50
N PRO A 540 -20.01 13.95 14.38
CA PRO A 540 -20.73 15.21 14.19
C PRO A 540 -20.43 15.91 12.86
N LEU A 541 -19.19 15.82 12.38
CA LEU A 541 -18.74 16.45 11.15
C LEU A 541 -19.25 15.70 9.92
N VAL A 542 -19.24 14.36 9.96
CA VAL A 542 -19.78 13.53 8.87
C VAL A 542 -21.28 13.76 8.71
N ASP A 543 -22.03 13.84 9.81
CA ASP A 543 -23.46 14.10 9.80
C ASP A 543 -23.80 15.48 9.20
N ARG A 544 -22.98 16.49 9.52
CA ARG A 544 -23.11 17.87 9.04
C ARG A 544 -22.42 18.13 7.71
N LYS A 545 -21.66 17.15 7.20
CA LYS A 545 -20.87 17.24 5.96
C LYS A 545 -19.82 18.34 5.98
N ILE A 546 -19.22 18.58 7.15
CA ILE A 546 -18.21 19.61 7.35
C ILE A 546 -16.82 18.98 7.12
N PRO A 547 -16.02 19.49 6.17
CA PRO A 547 -14.64 19.08 6.00
C PRO A 547 -13.81 19.32 7.27
N TYR A 548 -12.82 18.48 7.52
CA TYR A 548 -11.88 18.69 8.61
C TYR A 548 -10.47 18.28 8.27
N ALA A 549 -9.51 18.85 8.98
CA ALA A 549 -8.11 18.48 8.92
C ALA A 549 -7.58 18.29 10.35
N ALA A 550 -6.75 17.28 10.56
CA ALA A 550 -6.23 16.93 11.87
C ALA A 550 -4.70 16.83 11.86
N ILE A 551 -4.09 17.40 12.89
CA ILE A 551 -2.72 17.11 13.32
C ILE A 551 -2.79 16.43 14.68
N PHE A 552 -1.66 15.89 15.11
CA PHE A 552 -1.57 15.17 16.37
C PHE A 552 -0.81 15.97 17.41
N GLY A 553 -1.21 15.78 18.66
CA GLY A 553 -0.47 16.19 19.83
C GLY A 553 0.37 15.06 20.41
N ASN A 554 0.78 15.24 21.65
CA ASN A 554 1.65 14.30 22.36
C ASN A 554 0.90 13.17 23.05
N HIS A 555 -0.42 13.31 23.28
CA HIS A 555 -1.26 12.27 23.90
C HIS A 555 -1.91 11.34 22.87
N ASP A 556 -2.08 11.80 21.62
CA ASP A 556 -2.86 11.06 20.62
C ASP A 556 -2.32 9.65 20.34
N ASP A 557 -0.99 9.46 20.39
CA ASP A 557 -0.32 8.18 20.11
C ASP A 557 0.13 7.39 21.35
N GLU A 558 -0.41 7.71 22.53
CA GLU A 558 -0.13 7.00 23.79
C GLU A 558 -1.08 5.80 24.05
N GLY A 559 -2.11 5.63 23.20
CA GLY A 559 -3.11 4.56 23.29
C GLY A 559 -2.70 3.24 22.60
N ASP A 560 -3.69 2.51 22.07
CA ASP A 560 -3.48 1.23 21.36
C ASP A 560 -3.03 1.39 19.89
N LEU A 561 -3.24 2.58 19.31
CA LEU A 561 -2.83 2.92 17.95
C LEU A 561 -1.70 3.95 17.97
N ASN A 562 -0.68 3.72 17.14
CA ASN A 562 0.37 4.71 16.92
C ASN A 562 -0.06 5.79 15.90
N ARG A 563 0.72 6.85 15.81
CA ARG A 563 0.46 8.01 14.93
C ARG A 563 0.23 7.67 13.46
N GLU A 564 0.99 6.72 12.89
CA GLU A 564 0.77 6.26 11.51
C GLU A 564 -0.59 5.56 11.36
N GLN A 565 -0.94 4.69 12.31
CA GLN A 565 -2.22 3.97 12.31
C GLN A 565 -3.41 4.92 12.50
N LEU A 566 -3.29 5.91 13.39
CA LEU A 566 -4.29 6.95 13.58
C LEU A 566 -4.47 7.82 12.34
N MET A 567 -3.38 8.18 11.65
CA MET A 567 -3.50 8.97 10.42
C MET A 567 -4.17 8.17 9.33
N ASN A 568 -3.79 6.90 9.15
CA ASN A 568 -4.45 6.01 8.20
C ASN A 568 -5.96 5.90 8.49
N LEU A 569 -6.35 5.77 9.77
CA LEU A 569 -7.75 5.79 10.17
C LEU A 569 -8.43 7.09 9.76
N LEU A 570 -7.84 8.25 10.08
CA LEU A 570 -8.41 9.56 9.76
C LEU A 570 -8.50 9.83 8.25
N GLU A 571 -7.51 9.40 7.45
CA GLU A 571 -7.49 9.58 6.00
C GLU A 571 -8.65 8.86 5.28
N ASP A 572 -9.05 7.71 5.80
CA ASP A 572 -10.11 6.87 5.25
C ASP A 572 -11.53 7.34 5.66
N LEU A 573 -11.65 8.24 6.64
CA LEU A 573 -12.93 8.71 7.12
C LEU A 573 -13.55 9.79 6.21
N PRO A 574 -14.89 9.85 6.09
CA PRO A 574 -15.56 10.84 5.26
C PRO A 574 -15.24 12.28 5.69
N TYR A 575 -15.15 13.17 4.71
CA TYR A 575 -14.87 14.61 4.90
C TYR A 575 -13.48 14.95 5.47
N SER A 576 -12.62 13.96 5.71
CA SER A 576 -11.23 14.17 6.08
C SER A 576 -10.41 14.77 4.94
N LEU A 577 -9.62 15.78 5.28
CA LEU A 577 -8.56 16.37 4.47
C LEU A 577 -7.17 16.00 5.00
N SER A 578 -7.11 15.20 6.07
CA SER A 578 -5.87 14.78 6.69
C SER A 578 -5.04 13.93 5.73
N SER A 579 -3.72 13.94 5.97
CA SER A 579 -2.75 13.19 5.17
C SER A 579 -1.49 12.94 5.99
N ALA A 580 -0.93 11.73 5.92
CA ALA A 580 0.35 11.37 6.53
C ALA A 580 1.50 12.27 6.04
N GLY A 581 1.42 12.69 4.78
CA GLY A 581 2.44 13.53 4.16
C GLY A 581 3.52 12.71 3.47
N PRO A 582 4.62 13.34 3.05
CA PRO A 582 5.72 12.66 2.37
C PRO A 582 6.45 11.68 3.29
N GLU A 583 6.73 10.47 2.80
CA GLU A 583 7.42 9.40 3.55
C GLU A 583 8.89 9.76 3.90
N ASP A 584 9.49 10.73 3.22
CA ASP A 584 10.87 11.20 3.44
C ASP A 584 10.99 12.40 4.39
N VAL A 585 9.87 12.82 5.01
CA VAL A 585 9.80 13.91 5.97
C VAL A 585 9.53 13.33 7.36
N GLU A 586 10.29 13.75 8.37
CA GLU A 586 10.10 13.25 9.75
C GLU A 586 8.75 13.65 10.33
N GLY A 587 8.13 12.73 11.07
CA GLY A 587 6.81 12.90 11.66
C GLY A 587 5.68 12.44 10.73
N VAL A 588 4.47 12.38 11.27
CA VAL A 588 3.24 11.97 10.57
C VAL A 588 2.23 13.10 10.67
N GLY A 589 1.67 13.51 9.53
CA GLY A 589 0.75 14.65 9.47
C GLY A 589 1.40 15.94 9.00
N ASN A 590 2.42 15.85 8.13
CA ASN A 590 3.02 17.01 7.45
C ASN A 590 2.37 17.21 6.06
N TYR A 591 1.39 18.09 5.95
CA TYR A 591 0.65 18.29 4.71
C TYR A 591 0.10 19.71 4.57
N ILE A 592 -0.49 20.00 3.42
CA ILE A 592 -1.16 21.26 3.15
C ILE A 592 -2.63 21.02 2.81
N VAL A 593 -3.46 22.00 3.14
CA VAL A 593 -4.83 22.11 2.64
C VAL A 593 -4.97 23.42 1.87
N GLU A 594 -5.29 23.33 0.59
CA GLU A 594 -5.60 24.50 -0.25
C GLU A 594 -7.12 24.73 -0.30
N VAL A 595 -7.56 25.92 0.07
CA VAL A 595 -8.95 26.37 -0.10
C VAL A 595 -9.02 27.12 -1.42
N LEU A 596 -9.80 26.62 -2.37
CA LEU A 596 -9.91 27.27 -3.68
C LEU A 596 -10.80 28.52 -3.61
N GLY A 597 -10.58 29.47 -4.51
CA GLY A 597 -11.44 30.64 -4.64
C GLY A 597 -12.89 30.29 -5.05
N ARG A 598 -13.73 31.31 -5.13
CA ARG A 598 -15.16 31.17 -5.51
C ARG A 598 -15.36 30.60 -6.92
N SER A 599 -16.57 30.06 -7.15
CA SER A 599 -16.99 29.53 -8.46
C SER A 599 -16.12 28.34 -8.95
N ASN A 600 -15.89 28.23 -10.26
CA ASN A 600 -15.11 27.15 -10.87
C ASN A 600 -13.60 27.44 -10.94
N THR A 601 -13.10 28.47 -10.25
CA THR A 601 -11.67 28.74 -10.19
C THR A 601 -10.93 27.54 -9.60
N GLN A 602 -9.73 27.29 -10.13
CA GLN A 602 -8.80 26.28 -9.63
C GLN A 602 -7.63 26.93 -8.87
N HIS A 603 -7.71 28.23 -8.62
CA HIS A 603 -6.68 28.97 -7.91
C HIS A 603 -6.93 28.94 -6.39
N SER A 604 -5.88 28.64 -5.64
CA SER A 604 -5.90 28.60 -4.18
C SER A 604 -6.01 30.02 -3.61
N ALA A 605 -7.00 30.21 -2.75
CA ALA A 605 -7.24 31.44 -2.00
C ALA A 605 -6.53 31.42 -0.64
N LEU A 606 -6.48 30.25 0.02
CA LEU A 606 -5.83 30.04 1.31
C LEU A 606 -4.98 28.78 1.25
N THR A 607 -3.80 28.80 1.87
CA THR A 607 -3.00 27.59 2.13
C THR A 607 -2.81 27.43 3.63
N LEU A 608 -3.34 26.33 4.16
CA LEU A 608 -3.10 25.90 5.52
C LEU A 608 -1.94 24.91 5.49
N TYR A 609 -0.90 25.18 6.29
CA TYR A 609 0.20 24.26 6.52
C TYR A 609 -0.03 23.55 7.84
N LEU A 610 -0.11 22.23 7.80
CA LEU A 610 -0.36 21.36 8.95
C LEU A 610 0.92 20.59 9.20
N LEU A 611 1.51 20.78 10.38
CA LEU A 611 2.80 20.19 10.69
C LEU A 611 2.79 19.44 12.01
N ASP A 612 3.53 18.35 11.97
CA ASP A 612 3.76 17.51 13.11
C ASP A 612 4.84 18.07 14.05
N THR A 613 4.48 18.42 15.29
CA THR A 613 5.43 18.82 16.33
C THR A 613 6.01 17.67 17.15
N HIS A 614 5.64 16.43 16.81
CA HIS A 614 5.94 15.18 17.50
C HIS A 614 5.36 15.18 18.93
N SER A 615 5.90 14.32 19.80
CA SER A 615 5.50 14.19 21.21
C SER A 615 6.64 14.66 22.12
N TYR A 616 7.36 13.73 22.76
CA TYR A 616 8.41 14.04 23.74
C TYR A 616 9.81 14.08 23.13
N SER A 617 10.71 14.82 23.78
CA SER A 617 12.08 15.01 23.32
C SER A 617 12.82 13.66 23.21
N PRO A 618 13.50 13.38 22.07
CA PRO A 618 14.32 12.17 21.93
C PRO A 618 15.63 12.25 22.73
N ASP A 619 15.99 13.42 23.28
CA ASP A 619 17.18 13.64 24.10
C ASP A 619 16.82 14.43 25.38
N GLU A 620 16.08 13.78 26.27
CA GLU A 620 15.69 14.30 27.59
C GLU A 620 16.88 14.73 28.47
N ARG A 621 18.11 14.32 28.15
CA ARG A 621 19.29 14.75 28.92
C ARG A 621 19.69 16.17 28.58
N GLN A 622 19.67 16.52 27.30
CA GLN A 622 20.09 17.83 26.82
C GLN A 622 18.91 18.79 26.65
N PHE A 623 17.78 18.29 26.17
CA PHE A 623 16.58 19.06 25.87
C PHE A 623 15.39 18.39 26.55
N LYS A 624 15.09 18.81 27.78
CA LYS A 624 13.99 18.23 28.57
C LYS A 624 12.62 18.61 28.01
N GLY A 625 11.67 17.68 28.11
CA GLY A 625 10.26 17.92 27.84
C GLY A 625 9.89 17.61 26.39
N TYR A 626 9.48 18.62 25.64
CA TYR A 626 8.83 18.40 24.35
C TYR A 626 9.77 18.46 23.17
N ASN A 627 9.39 17.71 22.14
CA ASN A 627 10.13 17.61 20.88
C ASN A 627 9.87 18.82 19.98
N TRP A 628 10.64 18.96 18.90
CA TRP A 628 10.59 20.10 17.98
C TRP A 628 10.56 19.66 16.52
N LEU A 629 10.06 20.56 15.68
CA LEU A 629 10.09 20.45 14.22
C LEU A 629 11.51 20.24 13.69
N LYS A 630 11.66 19.24 12.82
CA LYS A 630 12.94 18.76 12.32
C LYS A 630 13.42 19.53 11.08
N PRO A 631 14.75 19.56 10.81
CA PRO A 631 15.27 20.21 9.61
C PRO A 631 14.65 19.69 8.29
N SER A 632 14.26 18.41 8.24
CA SER A 632 13.54 17.81 7.11
C SER A 632 12.17 18.46 6.90
N GLN A 633 11.38 18.62 7.97
CA GLN A 633 10.07 19.29 7.96
C GLN A 633 10.17 20.76 7.56
N ILE A 634 11.15 21.50 8.12
CA ILE A 634 11.37 22.91 7.78
C ILE A 634 11.73 23.07 6.30
N ARG A 635 12.61 22.20 5.78
CA ARG A 635 12.99 22.20 4.36
C ARG A 635 11.81 21.87 3.46
N TRP A 636 11.01 20.87 3.83
CA TRP A 636 9.80 20.49 3.11
C TRP A 636 8.80 21.65 3.06
N PHE A 637 8.52 22.28 4.20
CA PHE A 637 7.63 23.43 4.30
C PHE A 637 8.07 24.57 3.36
N LYS A 638 9.34 24.99 3.45
CA LYS A 638 9.88 26.06 2.58
C LYS A 638 9.82 25.69 1.11
N SER A 639 10.23 24.48 0.76
CA SER A 639 10.22 24.01 -0.64
C SER A 639 8.80 23.96 -1.20
N THR A 640 7.84 23.52 -0.40
CA THR A 640 6.42 23.47 -0.75
C THR A 640 5.86 24.87 -0.97
N ALA A 641 6.03 25.77 -0.01
CA ALA A 641 5.56 27.16 -0.12
C ALA A 641 6.14 27.88 -1.36
N GLN A 642 7.46 27.74 -1.58
CA GLN A 642 8.13 28.34 -2.74
C GLN A 642 7.64 27.75 -4.07
N SER A 643 7.36 26.45 -4.12
CA SER A 643 6.86 25.79 -5.34
C SER A 643 5.45 26.26 -5.73
N LEU A 644 4.62 26.63 -4.76
CA LEU A 644 3.23 27.04 -4.96
C LEU A 644 3.08 28.53 -5.29
N LYS A 645 4.06 29.37 -4.93
CA LYS A 645 4.02 30.83 -5.09
C LYS A 645 3.51 31.30 -6.45
N ARG A 646 4.00 30.71 -7.55
CA ARG A 646 3.57 31.08 -8.92
C ARG A 646 2.11 30.74 -9.21
N GLN A 647 1.54 29.72 -8.57
CA GLN A 647 0.13 29.37 -8.73
C GLN A 647 -0.74 30.25 -7.84
N HIS A 648 -0.26 30.57 -6.62
CA HIS A 648 -0.91 31.51 -5.70
C HIS A 648 -1.03 32.91 -6.30
N ASP A 649 0.00 33.39 -7.01
CA ASP A 649 0.00 34.69 -7.70
C ASP A 649 -1.07 34.80 -8.82
N LYS A 650 -1.66 33.68 -9.26
CA LYS A 650 -2.76 33.68 -10.25
C LYS A 650 -4.12 33.91 -9.63
N TYR A 651 -4.24 33.79 -8.30
CA TYR A 651 -5.48 34.13 -7.63
C TYR A 651 -5.73 35.63 -7.74
N THR A 652 -6.95 36.01 -8.09
CA THR A 652 -7.29 37.40 -8.41
C THR A 652 -7.41 38.29 -7.17
N HIS A 653 -7.41 37.71 -5.98
CA HIS A 653 -7.40 38.42 -4.70
C HIS A 653 -6.10 38.08 -3.97
N MET A 654 -5.96 38.54 -2.73
CA MET A 654 -4.77 38.24 -1.93
C MET A 654 -4.83 36.80 -1.43
N HIS A 655 -3.86 35.98 -1.87
CA HIS A 655 -3.63 34.66 -1.30
C HIS A 655 -3.08 34.80 0.14
N MET A 656 -3.51 33.93 1.05
CA MET A 656 -3.12 33.99 2.46
C MET A 656 -2.64 32.62 2.97
N ASN A 657 -1.47 32.62 3.63
CA ASN A 657 -0.86 31.43 4.24
C ASN A 657 -1.07 31.44 5.76
N MET A 658 -1.38 30.28 6.35
CA MET A 658 -1.46 30.06 7.80
C MET A 658 -0.90 28.69 8.17
N ALA A 659 -0.47 28.52 9.42
CA ALA A 659 0.03 27.25 9.91
C ALA A 659 -0.73 26.78 11.17
N PHE A 660 -0.87 25.46 11.31
CA PHE A 660 -1.39 24.81 12.51
C PHE A 660 -0.37 23.77 12.97
N ILE A 661 -0.06 23.82 14.25
CA ILE A 661 0.85 22.93 14.98
C ILE A 661 0.18 22.55 16.31
N HIS A 662 0.69 21.54 17.03
CA HIS A 662 0.14 21.23 18.35
C HIS A 662 0.98 21.89 19.46
N ILE A 663 2.25 21.50 19.57
CA ILE A 663 3.17 22.01 20.59
C ILE A 663 3.62 23.42 20.18
N PRO A 664 3.56 24.42 21.08
CA PRO A 664 3.93 25.80 20.76
C PRO A 664 5.41 25.94 20.41
N LEU A 665 5.72 26.99 19.65
CA LEU A 665 7.11 27.35 19.35
C LEU A 665 7.79 27.98 20.59
N PRO A 666 9.13 27.88 20.73
CA PRO A 666 9.83 28.50 21.86
C PRO A 666 9.55 30.00 22.06
N GLU A 667 9.22 30.71 20.98
CA GLU A 667 8.92 32.14 20.97
C GLU A 667 7.59 32.52 21.64
N TYR A 668 6.71 31.57 21.92
CA TYR A 668 5.50 31.82 22.72
C TYR A 668 5.81 32.28 24.16
N ARG A 669 7.05 32.07 24.63
CA ARG A 669 7.56 32.55 25.94
C ARG A 669 7.92 34.04 25.97
N GLY A 670 7.78 34.78 24.86
CA GLY A 670 8.18 36.19 24.78
C GLY A 670 7.27 37.12 25.56
N GLU A 671 7.47 37.24 26.88
CA GLU A 671 6.69 38.10 27.80
C GLU A 671 6.76 39.60 27.46
N ASP A 672 7.69 40.03 26.63
CA ASP A 672 7.85 41.42 26.19
C ASP A 672 7.01 41.78 24.95
N ARG A 673 6.41 40.78 24.30
CA ARG A 673 5.61 40.95 23.09
C ARG A 673 4.16 41.32 23.45
N PRO A 674 3.45 42.11 22.65
CA PRO A 674 2.03 42.35 22.90
C PRO A 674 1.20 41.08 22.63
N TRP A 675 0.30 40.74 23.54
CA TRP A 675 -0.69 39.67 23.35
C TRP A 675 -2.11 40.12 23.74
N LYS A 676 -3.11 39.38 23.27
CA LYS A 676 -4.51 39.52 23.68
C LYS A 676 -5.10 38.14 23.99
N GLY A 677 -5.78 38.03 25.14
CA GLY A 677 -6.29 36.80 25.71
C GLY A 677 -5.62 36.46 27.04
N HIS A 678 -5.83 35.24 27.52
CA HIS A 678 -5.38 34.77 28.83
C HIS A 678 -4.11 33.94 28.69
N TRP A 679 -3.10 34.36 29.43
CA TRP A 679 -1.88 33.62 29.71
C TRP A 679 -1.97 33.14 31.16
N LEU A 680 -2.39 31.90 31.37
CA LEU A 680 -2.67 31.35 32.70
C LEU A 680 -1.61 30.33 33.16
N GLU A 681 -0.82 29.81 32.23
CA GLU A 681 0.32 28.93 32.53
C GLU A 681 1.55 29.27 31.70
N ALA A 682 2.72 28.87 32.18
CA ALA A 682 3.97 29.10 31.46
C ALA A 682 4.04 28.18 30.23
N PRO A 683 4.29 28.72 29.02
CA PRO A 683 4.35 27.91 27.80
C PRO A 683 5.35 26.75 27.88
N THR A 684 4.87 25.54 27.68
CA THR A 684 5.67 24.30 27.71
C THR A 684 6.34 24.00 26.37
N ALA A 685 6.68 25.03 25.58
CA ALA A 685 7.36 24.87 24.30
C ALA A 685 8.67 24.04 24.38
N PRO A 686 9.22 23.56 23.27
CA PRO A 686 10.47 22.79 23.27
C PRO A 686 11.64 23.60 23.84
N ALA A 687 12.60 22.91 24.47
CA ALA A 687 13.83 23.54 24.96
C ALA A 687 14.79 23.92 23.82
N PHE A 688 14.74 23.18 22.71
CA PHE A 688 15.50 23.47 21.51
C PHE A 688 14.69 24.34 20.54
N ASN A 689 15.27 25.43 20.07
CA ASN A 689 14.69 26.25 19.01
C ASN A 689 15.21 25.79 17.64
N SER A 690 14.30 25.28 16.80
CA SER A 690 14.60 24.81 15.45
C SER A 690 14.69 25.91 14.40
N GLY A 691 14.32 27.15 14.74
CA GLY A 691 14.25 28.27 13.80
C GLY A 691 12.99 28.26 12.93
N PHE A 692 11.93 27.54 13.33
CA PHE A 692 10.73 27.42 12.50
C PHE A 692 9.94 28.74 12.38
N MET A 693 9.94 29.59 13.41
CA MET A 693 9.30 30.92 13.32
C MET A 693 9.89 31.74 12.17
N ASP A 694 11.21 31.69 11.97
CA ASP A 694 11.87 32.40 10.88
C ASP A 694 11.43 31.86 9.51
N ALA A 695 11.28 30.54 9.37
CA ALA A 695 10.77 29.92 8.15
C ALA A 695 9.32 30.36 7.85
N LEU A 696 8.45 30.41 8.87
CA LEU A 696 7.08 30.90 8.72
C LEU A 696 7.04 32.34 8.19
N ILE A 697 7.87 33.22 8.76
CA ILE A 697 7.97 34.62 8.34
C ILE A 697 8.52 34.74 6.91
N GLU A 698 9.57 33.99 6.56
CA GLU A 698 10.19 33.99 5.23
C GLU A 698 9.19 33.60 4.13
N GLU A 699 8.29 32.65 4.42
CA GLU A 699 7.28 32.15 3.48
C GLU A 699 5.91 32.87 3.62
N ASN A 700 5.89 34.05 4.26
CA ASN A 700 4.72 34.92 4.39
C ASN A 700 3.51 34.25 5.05
N VAL A 701 3.74 33.42 6.07
CA VAL A 701 2.69 32.88 6.94
C VAL A 701 2.19 34.01 7.85
N LEU A 702 0.89 34.25 7.85
CA LEU A 702 0.28 35.39 8.54
C LEU A 702 0.02 35.09 10.02
N PHE A 703 -0.35 33.84 10.32
CA PHE A 703 -0.46 33.35 11.69
C PHE A 703 -0.12 31.87 11.78
N VAL A 704 0.36 31.46 12.94
CA VAL A 704 0.47 30.07 13.36
C VAL A 704 -0.40 29.86 14.60
N SER A 705 -1.17 28.78 14.62
CA SER A 705 -1.99 28.41 15.79
C SER A 705 -1.57 27.08 16.41
N CYS A 706 -1.68 26.97 17.72
CA CYS A 706 -1.32 25.80 18.52
C CYS A 706 -2.33 25.44 19.62
N GLY A 707 -2.18 24.25 20.21
CA GLY A 707 -2.96 23.76 21.37
C GLY A 707 -2.06 23.59 22.59
N HIS A 708 -2.07 22.41 23.22
CA HIS A 708 -1.07 21.88 24.16
C HIS A 708 -1.02 22.54 25.56
N ASP A 709 -0.89 23.87 25.63
CA ASP A 709 -0.94 24.61 26.90
C ASP A 709 -2.39 25.00 27.18
N HIS A 710 -3.18 24.02 27.62
CA HIS A 710 -4.64 24.05 27.64
C HIS A 710 -5.27 25.38 28.04
N VAL A 711 -4.80 25.98 29.14
CA VAL A 711 -5.43 27.16 29.73
C VAL A 711 -4.91 28.47 29.13
N ASN A 712 -3.91 28.40 28.26
CA ASN A 712 -3.49 29.51 27.43
C ASN A 712 -4.39 29.61 26.20
N ASP A 713 -4.88 30.82 25.94
CA ASP A 713 -5.77 31.09 24.82
C ASP A 713 -5.45 32.42 24.11
N TYR A 714 -4.26 32.98 24.37
CA TYR A 714 -3.85 34.27 23.85
C TYR A 714 -3.35 34.18 22.40
N CYS A 715 -3.44 35.31 21.70
CA CYS A 715 -2.68 35.56 20.48
C CYS A 715 -1.58 36.56 20.79
N MET A 716 -0.34 36.22 20.48
CA MET A 716 0.86 37.04 20.64
C MET A 716 1.37 37.52 19.28
N LEU A 717 1.72 38.81 19.19
CA LEU A 717 2.24 39.40 17.97
C LEU A 717 3.76 39.42 17.96
N ASN A 718 4.35 38.89 16.90
CA ASN A 718 5.76 39.08 16.59
C ASN A 718 5.96 40.34 15.72
N ARG A 719 7.07 41.04 15.98
CA ARG A 719 7.50 42.23 15.24
C ARG A 719 8.94 42.04 14.79
N ASP A 720 9.28 42.54 13.61
CA ASP A 720 10.66 42.51 13.11
C ASP A 720 11.55 43.56 13.80
N SER A 721 12.83 43.60 13.43
CA SER A 721 13.80 44.57 13.95
C SER A 721 13.46 46.04 13.63
N GLY A 722 12.54 46.29 12.70
CA GLY A 722 11.99 47.61 12.37
C GLY A 722 10.66 47.91 13.06
N ASP A 723 10.27 47.13 14.08
CA ASP A 723 9.01 47.23 14.82
C ASP A 723 7.74 46.98 13.96
N LYS A 724 7.90 46.32 12.80
CA LYS A 724 6.78 46.00 11.91
C LYS A 724 6.16 44.64 12.30
N PRO A 725 4.82 44.56 12.47
CA PRO A 725 4.10 43.30 12.66
C PRO A 725 4.34 42.34 11.49
N ASN A 726 4.67 41.07 11.78
CA ASN A 726 4.96 40.09 10.72
C ASN A 726 4.42 38.67 10.95
N LEU A 727 4.02 38.29 12.16
CA LEU A 727 3.41 36.98 12.45
C LEU A 727 2.55 37.06 13.72
N TRP A 728 1.35 36.49 13.69
CA TRP A 728 0.58 36.17 14.90
C TRP A 728 0.82 34.73 15.34
N MET A 729 0.95 34.51 16.63
CA MET A 729 1.12 33.21 17.28
C MET A 729 -0.02 33.02 18.27
N CYS A 730 -0.96 32.12 17.98
CA CYS A 730 -2.21 31.99 18.72
C CYS A 730 -2.34 30.61 19.39
N TYR A 731 -2.84 30.59 20.62
CA TYR A 731 -3.38 29.38 21.22
C TYR A 731 -4.86 29.21 20.87
N GLY A 732 -5.28 27.97 20.61
CA GLY A 732 -6.68 27.60 20.43
C GLY A 732 -7.50 27.70 21.72
N GLY A 733 -6.86 27.43 22.86
CA GLY A 733 -7.51 27.18 24.15
C GLY A 733 -8.15 25.79 24.19
N ALA A 734 -7.91 25.04 25.26
CA ALA A 734 -8.44 23.69 25.40
C ALA A 734 -9.97 23.68 25.50
N SER A 735 -10.54 22.75 24.77
CA SER A 735 -11.99 22.55 24.64
C SER A 735 -12.50 21.36 25.43
N GLY A 736 -11.63 20.37 25.68
CA GLY A 736 -11.95 19.10 26.30
C GLY A 736 -12.06 19.15 27.81
N PHE A 737 -13.01 18.38 28.34
CA PHE A 737 -13.11 18.12 29.78
C PHE A 737 -12.28 16.92 30.25
N GLY A 738 -11.70 16.13 29.36
CA GLY A 738 -10.72 15.10 29.73
C GLY A 738 -9.34 15.69 30.08
N GLY A 739 -8.98 16.79 29.43
CA GLY A 739 -7.74 17.54 29.67
C GLY A 739 -7.80 18.42 30.91
N TYR A 740 -6.64 18.83 31.45
CA TYR A 740 -6.60 19.71 32.62
C TYR A 740 -7.13 21.11 32.32
N GLY A 741 -7.59 21.81 33.36
CA GLY A 741 -8.15 23.16 33.27
C GLY A 741 -8.13 23.96 34.58
N GLY A 742 -7.50 23.45 35.64
CA GLY A 742 -7.59 23.98 37.01
C GLY A 742 -6.85 25.29 37.29
N TYR A 743 -6.76 26.19 36.31
CA TYR A 743 -6.09 27.49 36.44
C TYR A 743 -7.11 28.61 36.32
N ASP A 744 -7.20 29.45 37.37
CA ASP A 744 -8.00 30.69 37.40
C ASP A 744 -9.44 30.55 36.86
N ASP A 745 -10.15 29.50 37.31
CA ASP A 745 -11.51 29.16 36.89
C ASP A 745 -11.69 29.12 35.35
N TYR A 746 -10.71 28.56 34.64
CA TYR A 746 -10.74 28.46 33.18
C TYR A 746 -11.98 27.72 32.65
N ILE A 747 -12.81 28.45 31.92
CA ILE A 747 -13.95 27.91 31.17
C ILE A 747 -13.47 27.38 29.81
N ARG A 748 -13.90 26.17 29.41
CA ARG A 748 -13.55 25.59 28.10
C ARG A 748 -14.00 26.49 26.95
N ARG A 749 -13.21 26.54 25.89
CA ARG A 749 -13.43 27.47 24.78
C ARG A 749 -12.83 26.94 23.49
N MET A 750 -13.37 27.41 22.37
CA MET A 750 -12.89 27.10 21.02
C MET A 750 -12.62 28.38 20.26
N ARG A 751 -11.57 28.38 19.43
CA ARG A 751 -11.15 29.54 18.63
C ARG A 751 -11.69 29.45 17.19
N PHE A 752 -12.05 30.61 16.65
CA PHE A 752 -12.52 30.75 15.28
C PHE A 752 -11.62 31.71 14.50
N TYR A 753 -11.53 31.48 13.20
CA TYR A 753 -10.91 32.38 12.23
C TYR A 753 -11.89 32.64 11.10
N GLU A 754 -12.31 33.90 10.97
CA GLU A 754 -13.17 34.36 9.89
C GLU A 754 -12.34 35.12 8.86
N PHE A 755 -12.37 34.62 7.63
CA PHE A 755 -11.69 35.17 6.48
C PHE A 755 -12.67 36.01 5.67
N ASP A 756 -12.24 37.20 5.27
CA ASP A 756 -12.90 38.04 4.28
C ASP A 756 -11.94 38.29 3.12
N MET A 757 -12.18 37.62 2.00
CA MET A 757 -11.26 37.61 0.87
C MET A 757 -11.28 38.92 0.08
N GLY A 758 -12.33 39.74 0.22
CA GLY A 758 -12.44 41.04 -0.46
C GLY A 758 -11.35 42.02 0.01
N PRO A 759 -11.34 42.44 1.28
CA PRO A 759 -10.29 43.28 1.85
C PRO A 759 -9.04 42.47 2.27
N GLY A 760 -9.04 41.14 2.15
CA GLY A 760 -7.95 40.28 2.64
C GLY A 760 -7.78 40.38 4.14
N ARG A 761 -8.87 40.17 4.88
CA ARG A 761 -8.96 40.34 6.33
C ARG A 761 -9.14 39.01 7.04
N ILE A 762 -8.53 38.87 8.21
CA ILE A 762 -8.76 37.75 9.11
C ILE A 762 -9.11 38.30 10.49
N VAL A 763 -10.25 37.86 11.02
CA VAL A 763 -10.70 38.13 12.38
C VAL A 763 -10.68 36.83 13.17
N THR A 764 -10.18 36.85 14.40
CA THR A 764 -10.23 35.71 15.31
C THR A 764 -10.91 36.08 16.62
N TYR A 765 -11.63 35.13 17.19
CA TYR A 765 -12.34 35.23 18.46
C TYR A 765 -12.50 33.83 19.07
N LYS A 766 -12.98 33.77 20.30
CA LYS A 766 -13.30 32.51 20.99
C LYS A 766 -14.77 32.48 21.39
N ARG A 767 -15.33 31.29 21.54
CA ARG A 767 -16.65 31.04 22.15
C ARG A 767 -16.47 30.20 23.41
N LEU A 768 -17.22 30.51 24.46
CA LEU A 768 -17.15 29.82 25.76
C LEU A 768 -18.20 28.70 25.85
N GLU A 769 -17.85 27.66 26.59
CA GLU A 769 -18.74 26.53 26.88
C GLU A 769 -19.80 26.86 27.93
N TYR A 770 -19.49 27.74 28.88
CA TYR A 770 -20.39 28.14 29.97
C TYR A 770 -20.36 29.65 30.22
N GLY A 771 -21.40 30.16 30.89
CA GLY A 771 -21.52 31.58 31.23
C GLY A 771 -21.98 32.39 30.02
N ASP A 772 -21.12 33.31 29.54
CA ASP A 772 -21.43 34.16 28.40
C ASP A 772 -21.17 33.43 27.07
N THR A 773 -21.99 32.41 26.79
CA THR A 773 -21.77 31.49 25.67
C THR A 773 -22.05 32.14 24.31
N GLU A 774 -22.83 33.22 24.24
CA GLU A 774 -23.22 33.88 22.97
C GLU A 774 -22.18 34.90 22.48
N SER A 775 -21.42 35.50 23.40
CA SER A 775 -20.45 36.54 23.05
C SER A 775 -19.21 35.99 22.36
N ARG A 776 -18.67 36.80 21.44
CA ARG A 776 -17.33 36.60 20.86
C ARG A 776 -16.28 37.14 21.82
N LEU A 777 -15.55 36.26 22.48
CA LEU A 777 -14.49 36.62 23.41
C LEU A 777 -13.22 37.04 22.67
N ASP A 778 -12.61 38.13 23.13
CA ASP A 778 -11.33 38.67 22.63
C ASP A 778 -11.25 38.92 21.12
N GLU A 779 -12.38 39.22 20.45
CA GLU A 779 -12.43 39.45 19.01
C GLU A 779 -11.36 40.46 18.54
N MET A 780 -10.56 40.06 17.55
CA MET A 780 -9.44 40.85 17.05
C MET A 780 -9.21 40.64 15.55
N MET A 781 -8.92 41.73 14.84
CA MET A 781 -8.47 41.71 13.45
C MET A 781 -6.95 41.48 13.43
N ILE A 782 -6.51 40.33 12.96
CA ILE A 782 -5.09 39.95 12.95
C ILE A 782 -4.41 40.23 11.61
N VAL A 783 -5.20 40.31 10.54
CA VAL A 783 -4.74 40.58 9.18
C VAL A 783 -5.69 41.56 8.50
N ASP A 784 -5.15 42.51 7.75
CA ASP A 784 -5.90 43.42 6.88
C ASP A 784 -5.07 43.76 5.64
N ALA A 785 -5.72 43.80 4.46
CA ALA A 785 -5.05 43.93 3.17
C ALA A 785 -3.95 42.88 2.95
N GLY A 786 -4.20 41.63 3.40
CA GLY A 786 -3.28 40.51 3.25
C GLY A 786 -1.97 40.66 4.04
N GLN A 787 -1.94 41.54 5.04
CA GLN A 787 -0.77 41.79 5.88
C GLN A 787 -1.13 41.70 7.36
N VAL A 788 -0.18 41.21 8.16
CA VAL A 788 -0.29 41.18 9.63
C VAL A 788 -0.48 42.60 10.18
N ARG A 789 -1.43 42.77 11.09
CA ARG A 789 -1.75 44.03 11.78
C ARG A 789 -1.69 43.86 13.29
N ALA A 790 -1.31 44.93 13.99
CA ALA A 790 -1.27 45.00 15.45
C ALA A 790 -2.61 45.43 16.03
#